data_AF-A0A9X2JEZ7-F1
#
_entry.id   AF-A0A9X2JEZ7-F1
#
_cell.length_a   1.000
_cell.length_b   1.000
_cell.length_c   1.000
_cell.angle_alpha   90.00
_cell.angle_beta   90.00
_cell.angle_gamma   90.00
#
_symmetry.space_group_name_H-M   'P 1'
#
loop_
_entity.id
_entity.type
_entity.pdbx_description
1 polymer ?
#
loop_
_entity_poly.entity_id
_entity_poly.type
_entity_poly.pdbx_seq_one_letter_code
_entity_poly.pdbx_strand_id
1 'polypeptide(L)'
;MQTSFPVFDADQVLTNTHLNDLRKYLDEQNRLTRSKLIGCGIVCGLEITVGTSSIKISKGCGLTSQGFLITLCDNEYTHVIPYNAPEFPEDFDFISQCGSGVAGSIPFYKPGFTDPMLQLITSAQLNELSADIKATAVALSSLSNQVLAELAVVLFLEAEQLKLKNCDTNDCNDKGSRMDFEPKVLLIKKAVLDKITVNNPGKGTKNPLPHVELKRYNVPVKNVLTTSAVLAAFAAITDDVTIDKIDLALNGSYTNYSYLLEESSGNPFGGVGNALKLAKQKILTNNPLVIQYFYDFLDDLVKTYNEFREKAYYVNSECCTDEMRFPLHLVLGEATANTLTGKQSAYRQFFIYSPLFDAQSYQLGEIRFLFNKLKLLILNFTPDVPSEFGKRQIKITPSSFGKTQLGDRCIPYYYNLKVGAGQSSLLQFWNYKKTIEGEADYNLGYKSDEYTDASNTLVREPLLFDIEKYNFFRIEGHIGKQVATALPDILEIKQENNLPLEVIALSADFIGAILKGEEPQCVIQDLESDYRVLIAEFICKLHDAFCNIYRFEFKPKALDLHLVRAKEELVKGLVTNTVDDEDEDEVNELIAKTDFEGLTINHPILSRLVSESHLTKIYQKGSSLRKICGVKKGSIGDIYLSNIAGNIFTNPISLDTRIKAASLYFRFFELIDSIESMFKILLTNELSELNMTEFKTAYNRYEKAVKNLAKQLRLITDKVQVFLSTCIVEQLEALKDEYRRRINQYKLAQKFNNYFKKHGGIEHKAGVVRGGTFILVYFEDTRNRKFDVSALFVNKNLGKLMLAKHPDLIDRDVSDEEIKAATDELQTAVEFKCPEQFTYFTNAVKDFLDADKNIPLASRDALLAAIRKPPQRTAFPFTSGTVIADFYVPYICCSDCTPVSYVLQSSEPAPLRIVAGDPLCNESGTEYKVNIEVDGGTPPYVITASGAQLTDQFVVLKSGSPDLKVSVKDSEGKTAEAVIKSHTCQVPCNLPCGGNSTACHYILWISKPVSKLVMEPRNATLKLIDENLKEVPIDILPIFKDVLAANQNVLTSTNFDAVFKALFDKINGLIPGQFIGNNQPMFAYDAQTQLLIIDKFDCHDFSMTFEVSFMLNDQLMNLLVMYEKTGVTIVDTQRQTKFLVPPFGCIAVNKCTGVKVEKCNNKPVIKELIGNQVEFNKPVFEFSIQPDFNTYLWFFHSGLPIYSTGAKPQVQLLPSNDNPLVRVIGITKEGCFALREERVKLNVIVGNVKKKDTTKPPKGKNK
;
A
#
# COMPACT_ATOMS: atom_id res chain seq x y z
N MET A 1 -77.13 -19.91 3.68
CA MET A 1 -76.72 -19.39 5.02
C MET A 1 -78.00 -18.91 5.68
N GLN A 2 -78.23 -19.18 6.96
CA GLN A 2 -79.36 -18.58 7.65
C GLN A 2 -79.03 -17.10 7.84
N THR A 3 -79.75 -16.23 7.14
CA THR A 3 -79.52 -14.77 7.09
C THR A 3 -80.40 -14.01 8.07
N SER A 4 -81.08 -14.71 8.97
CA SER A 4 -81.96 -14.09 9.95
C SER A 4 -82.13 -14.91 11.23
N PHE A 5 -82.40 -14.20 12.33
CA PHE A 5 -82.73 -14.81 13.62
C PHE A 5 -83.96 -14.15 14.26
N PRO A 6 -84.73 -14.89 15.07
CA PRO A 6 -85.85 -14.32 15.80
C PRO A 6 -85.37 -13.46 16.98
N VAL A 7 -86.06 -12.35 17.20
CA VAL A 7 -85.98 -11.52 18.40
C VAL A 7 -87.24 -11.78 19.21
N PHE A 8 -87.08 -12.31 20.43
CA PHE A 8 -88.21 -12.71 21.26
C PHE A 8 -88.80 -11.51 22.00
N ASP A 9 -90.10 -11.25 21.82
CA ASP A 9 -90.86 -10.21 22.52
C ASP A 9 -91.59 -10.78 23.76
N ALA A 10 -92.07 -9.90 24.65
CA ALA A 10 -92.83 -10.30 25.83
C ALA A 10 -94.16 -10.98 25.42
N ASP A 11 -94.65 -11.93 26.24
CA ASP A 11 -95.82 -12.83 26.04
C ASP A 11 -95.57 -14.23 25.46
N GLN A 12 -94.32 -14.73 25.49
CA GLN A 12 -94.01 -16.15 25.25
C GLN A 12 -93.73 -16.94 26.55
N VAL A 13 -93.97 -18.26 26.58
CA VAL A 13 -93.95 -19.14 27.79
C VAL A 13 -92.57 -19.18 28.48
N LEU A 14 -91.50 -18.91 27.75
CA LEU A 14 -90.14 -18.70 28.27
C LEU A 14 -89.89 -17.20 28.37
N THR A 15 -89.24 -16.72 29.44
CA THR A 15 -88.86 -15.31 29.57
C THR A 15 -87.99 -14.90 28.39
N ASN A 16 -88.50 -14.00 27.56
CA ASN A 16 -87.85 -13.48 26.36
C ASN A 16 -86.42 -13.01 26.63
N THR A 17 -86.17 -12.41 27.78
CA THR A 17 -84.83 -12.01 28.27
C THR A 17 -83.85 -13.18 28.27
N HIS A 18 -84.20 -14.32 28.87
CA HIS A 18 -83.27 -15.47 28.96
C HIS A 18 -82.92 -16.07 27.59
N LEU A 19 -83.87 -16.08 26.66
CA LEU A 19 -83.64 -16.59 25.30
C LEU A 19 -82.79 -15.65 24.46
N ASN A 20 -83.08 -14.34 24.53
CA ASN A 20 -82.28 -13.31 23.87
C ASN A 20 -80.86 -13.24 24.47
N ASP A 21 -80.70 -13.40 25.79
CA ASP A 21 -79.40 -13.42 26.49
C ASP A 21 -78.56 -14.64 26.11
N LEU A 22 -79.16 -15.84 26.07
CA LEU A 22 -78.46 -17.05 25.63
C LEU A 22 -77.98 -16.92 24.18
N ARG A 23 -78.84 -16.41 23.28
CA ARG A 23 -78.48 -16.13 21.90
C ARG A 23 -77.34 -15.11 21.84
N LYS A 24 -77.46 -14.00 22.58
CA LYS A 24 -76.46 -12.94 22.66
C LYS A 24 -75.11 -13.50 23.11
N TYR A 25 -75.08 -14.27 24.20
CA TYR A 25 -73.85 -14.92 24.67
C TYR A 25 -73.20 -15.82 23.61
N LEU A 26 -73.97 -16.70 22.96
CA LEU A 26 -73.44 -17.60 21.93
C LEU A 26 -72.96 -16.86 20.67
N ASP A 27 -73.69 -15.82 20.23
CA ASP A 27 -73.29 -14.97 19.10
C ASP A 27 -72.00 -14.19 19.43
N GLU A 28 -71.95 -13.56 20.60
CA GLU A 28 -70.79 -12.82 21.09
C GLU A 28 -69.55 -13.71 21.16
N GLN A 29 -69.63 -14.90 21.77
CA GLN A 29 -68.48 -15.83 21.86
C GLN A 29 -67.96 -16.24 20.47
N ASN A 30 -68.85 -16.51 19.52
CA ASN A 30 -68.47 -16.86 18.15
C ASN A 30 -67.81 -15.70 17.40
N ARG A 31 -68.39 -14.49 17.52
CA ARG A 31 -67.87 -13.28 16.90
C ARG A 31 -66.52 -12.88 17.50
N LEU A 32 -66.35 -12.98 18.82
CA LEU A 32 -65.07 -12.76 19.52
C LEU A 32 -64.00 -13.74 19.08
N THR A 33 -64.34 -15.03 18.93
CA THR A 33 -63.40 -16.03 18.42
C THR A 33 -62.90 -15.63 17.02
N ARG A 34 -63.79 -15.17 16.14
CA ARG A 34 -63.41 -14.72 14.79
C ARG A 34 -62.56 -13.45 14.83
N SER A 35 -63.03 -12.38 15.48
CA SER A 35 -62.34 -11.08 15.42
C SER A 35 -61.06 -11.03 16.25
N LYS A 36 -61.03 -11.67 17.44
CA LYS A 36 -59.91 -11.57 18.39
C LYS A 36 -58.88 -12.69 18.23
N LEU A 37 -59.31 -13.93 17.99
CA LEU A 37 -58.38 -15.06 17.84
C LEU A 37 -57.95 -15.29 16.40
N ILE A 38 -58.79 -15.01 15.40
CA ILE A 38 -58.45 -15.19 13.97
C ILE A 38 -58.00 -13.88 13.33
N GLY A 39 -58.89 -12.89 13.25
CA GLY A 39 -58.65 -11.61 12.59
C GLY A 39 -59.88 -11.03 11.90
N CYS A 40 -59.69 -9.95 11.14
CA CYS A 40 -60.75 -9.28 10.39
C CYS A 40 -60.25 -8.72 9.05
N GLY A 41 -61.15 -8.55 8.07
CA GLY A 41 -60.86 -8.09 6.71
C GLY A 41 -61.27 -9.12 5.65
N ILE A 42 -60.90 -8.88 4.39
CA ILE A 42 -61.15 -9.81 3.27
C ILE A 42 -60.24 -11.04 3.41
N VAL A 43 -60.84 -12.23 3.52
CA VAL A 43 -60.12 -13.51 3.67
C VAL A 43 -59.65 -14.02 2.31
N CYS A 44 -60.57 -14.10 1.33
CA CYS A 44 -60.25 -14.51 -0.03
C CYS A 44 -61.29 -14.00 -1.04
N GLY A 45 -60.88 -13.85 -2.30
CA GLY A 45 -61.76 -13.38 -3.36
C GLY A 45 -62.19 -11.93 -3.18
N LEU A 46 -63.47 -11.63 -3.48
CA LEU A 46 -64.03 -10.27 -3.48
C LEU A 46 -63.18 -9.29 -4.31
N GLU A 47 -62.57 -9.79 -5.39
CA GLU A 47 -61.78 -9.01 -6.34
C GLU A 47 -62.71 -8.29 -7.33
N ILE A 48 -62.41 -7.03 -7.61
CA ILE A 48 -63.11 -6.16 -8.54
C ILE A 48 -62.45 -6.27 -9.91
N THR A 49 -63.24 -6.56 -10.94
CA THR A 49 -62.86 -6.40 -12.35
C THR A 49 -63.76 -5.35 -12.97
N VAL A 50 -63.18 -4.20 -13.33
CA VAL A 50 -63.86 -3.06 -13.93
C VAL A 50 -63.87 -3.21 -15.45
N GLY A 51 -65.06 -3.35 -16.03
CA GLY A 51 -65.31 -3.35 -17.47
C GLY A 51 -65.74 -1.97 -17.97
N THR A 52 -66.06 -1.85 -19.27
CA THR A 52 -66.53 -0.59 -19.88
C THR A 52 -67.96 -0.21 -19.49
N SER A 53 -68.78 -1.18 -19.10
CA SER A 53 -70.20 -0.98 -18.76
C SER A 53 -70.64 -1.74 -17.50
N SER A 54 -69.71 -2.40 -16.80
CA SER A 54 -70.01 -3.23 -15.64
C SER A 54 -68.85 -3.27 -14.66
N ILE A 55 -69.17 -3.55 -13.39
CA ILE A 55 -68.20 -3.93 -12.37
C ILE A 55 -68.51 -5.36 -11.95
N LYS A 56 -67.55 -6.25 -12.11
CA LYS A 56 -67.66 -7.64 -11.68
C LYS A 56 -66.95 -7.83 -10.33
N ILE A 57 -67.60 -8.53 -9.40
CA ILE A 57 -67.01 -8.89 -8.10
C ILE A 57 -66.94 -10.41 -8.00
N SER A 58 -65.73 -10.94 -7.84
CA SER A 58 -65.49 -12.39 -7.75
C SER A 58 -66.08 -12.98 -6.47
N LYS A 59 -66.46 -14.27 -6.52
CA LYS A 59 -66.83 -15.05 -5.33
C LYS A 59 -65.76 -14.95 -4.24
N GLY A 60 -66.17 -14.70 -3.00
CA GLY A 60 -65.24 -14.59 -1.87
C GLY A 60 -65.93 -14.39 -0.53
N CYS A 61 -65.12 -14.24 0.52
CA CYS A 61 -65.61 -13.96 1.87
C CYS A 61 -64.67 -13.04 2.66
N GLY A 62 -65.21 -12.42 3.70
CA GLY A 62 -64.45 -11.60 4.63
C GLY A 62 -65.13 -11.51 6.00
N LEU A 63 -64.38 -11.04 6.99
CA LEU A 63 -64.82 -10.86 8.36
C LEU A 63 -64.84 -9.37 8.70
N THR A 64 -65.93 -8.87 9.27
CA THR A 64 -65.99 -7.48 9.76
C THR A 64 -65.25 -7.34 11.10
N SER A 65 -64.98 -6.11 11.58
CA SER A 65 -64.33 -5.91 12.89
C SER A 65 -65.18 -6.40 14.07
N GLN A 66 -66.50 -6.49 13.89
CA GLN A 66 -67.43 -7.09 14.85
C GLN A 66 -67.53 -8.63 14.73
N GLY A 67 -66.77 -9.27 13.85
CA GLY A 67 -66.75 -10.72 13.68
C GLY A 67 -67.85 -11.31 12.79
N PHE A 68 -68.57 -10.47 12.02
CA PHE A 68 -69.56 -10.95 11.04
C PHE A 68 -68.87 -11.52 9.81
N LEU A 69 -69.33 -12.69 9.36
CA LEU A 69 -68.88 -13.31 8.13
C LEU A 69 -69.75 -12.84 6.96
N ILE A 70 -69.16 -12.13 6.01
CA ILE A 70 -69.82 -11.74 4.77
C ILE A 70 -69.32 -12.65 3.66
N THR A 71 -70.26 -13.23 2.91
CA THR A 71 -69.97 -14.06 1.73
C THR A 71 -70.68 -13.47 0.52
N LEU A 72 -69.98 -13.36 -0.61
CA LEU A 72 -70.57 -12.91 -1.88
C LEU A 72 -70.25 -13.94 -2.97
N CYS A 73 -71.22 -14.22 -3.83
CA CYS A 73 -71.04 -15.03 -5.04
C CYS A 73 -70.51 -14.19 -6.20
N ASP A 74 -70.07 -14.85 -7.28
CA ASP A 74 -69.60 -14.17 -8.49
C ASP A 74 -70.77 -13.46 -9.16
N ASN A 75 -70.72 -12.12 -9.24
CA ASN A 75 -71.81 -11.28 -9.78
C ASN A 75 -71.25 -10.14 -10.64
N GLU A 76 -72.00 -9.78 -11.68
CA GLU A 76 -71.73 -8.64 -12.56
C GLU A 76 -72.79 -7.56 -12.40
N TYR A 77 -72.35 -6.36 -12.01
CA TYR A 77 -73.21 -5.22 -11.71
C TYR A 77 -73.18 -4.22 -12.87
N THR A 78 -74.36 -3.82 -13.34
CA THR A 78 -74.53 -3.04 -14.58
C THR A 78 -75.23 -1.70 -14.35
N HIS A 79 -75.92 -1.53 -13.22
CA HIS A 79 -76.70 -0.33 -12.89
C HIS A 79 -76.42 0.14 -11.46
N VAL A 80 -76.69 1.41 -11.22
CA VAL A 80 -76.68 2.02 -9.88
C VAL A 80 -78.04 2.62 -9.54
N ILE A 81 -78.45 2.54 -8.28
CA ILE A 81 -79.63 3.23 -7.74
C ILE A 81 -79.22 4.08 -6.53
N PRO A 82 -79.91 5.20 -6.23
CA PRO A 82 -79.74 5.90 -4.96
C PRO A 82 -80.05 4.96 -3.79
N TYR A 83 -79.21 4.98 -2.77
CA TYR A 83 -79.38 4.15 -1.57
C TYR A 83 -79.42 5.03 -0.32
N ASN A 84 -80.46 4.84 0.49
CA ASN A 84 -80.70 5.59 1.70
C ASN A 84 -80.31 4.75 2.92
N ALA A 85 -79.55 5.34 3.84
CA ALA A 85 -79.19 4.69 5.09
C ALA A 85 -80.45 4.28 5.89
N PRO A 86 -80.56 3.01 6.33
CA PRO A 86 -81.63 2.53 7.21
C PRO A 86 -81.49 3.06 8.64
N GLU A 87 -82.54 2.85 9.45
CA GLU A 87 -82.46 3.05 10.91
C GLU A 87 -81.73 1.89 11.56
N PHE A 88 -80.92 2.18 12.59
CA PHE A 88 -80.21 1.12 13.30
C PHE A 88 -81.21 0.30 14.13
N PRO A 89 -81.19 -1.05 14.06
CA PRO A 89 -82.17 -1.89 14.76
C PRO A 89 -82.15 -1.70 16.29
N GLU A 90 -83.33 -1.65 16.93
CA GLU A 90 -83.48 -1.40 18.37
C GLU A 90 -82.89 -2.55 19.23
N ASP A 91 -83.07 -3.81 18.81
CA ASP A 91 -82.64 -5.00 19.57
C ASP A 91 -81.30 -5.59 19.09
N PHE A 92 -80.45 -4.76 18.46
CA PHE A 92 -79.14 -5.18 17.95
C PHE A 92 -77.99 -4.44 18.63
N ASP A 93 -77.13 -5.21 19.31
CA ASP A 93 -75.96 -4.68 20.00
C ASP A 93 -74.65 -5.06 19.31
N PHE A 94 -73.71 -4.11 19.31
CA PHE A 94 -72.31 -4.37 19.01
C PHE A 94 -71.54 -4.87 20.24
N ILE A 95 -70.49 -5.64 19.97
CA ILE A 95 -69.53 -6.06 21.00
C ILE A 95 -68.68 -4.84 21.37
N SER A 96 -68.55 -4.59 22.67
CA SER A 96 -67.69 -3.55 23.25
C SER A 96 -67.00 -4.11 24.49
N GLN A 97 -65.74 -4.55 24.34
CA GLN A 97 -65.00 -5.19 25.45
C GLN A 97 -64.20 -4.19 26.29
N CYS A 98 -63.60 -3.18 25.67
CA CYS A 98 -62.61 -2.30 26.28
C CYS A 98 -62.89 -0.82 25.99
N GLY A 99 -64.09 -0.32 26.31
CA GLY A 99 -64.46 1.08 26.08
C GLY A 99 -65.83 1.45 26.65
N SER A 100 -66.10 2.75 26.77
CA SER A 100 -67.40 3.29 27.19
C SER A 100 -68.37 3.36 26.01
N GLY A 101 -69.00 2.23 25.66
CA GLY A 101 -70.11 2.15 24.67
C GLY A 101 -69.76 2.65 23.26
N VAL A 102 -70.72 2.54 22.33
CA VAL A 102 -70.58 3.04 20.95
C VAL A 102 -70.61 4.58 20.96
N ALA A 103 -69.45 5.22 21.16
CA ALA A 103 -69.33 6.67 21.09
C ALA A 103 -69.24 7.14 19.63
N GLY A 104 -70.37 7.33 18.96
CA GLY A 104 -70.40 7.92 17.61
C GLY A 104 -71.55 7.47 16.72
N SER A 105 -71.60 8.01 15.50
CA SER A 105 -72.52 7.55 14.46
C SER A 105 -72.10 6.20 13.91
N ILE A 106 -73.05 5.27 13.78
CA ILE A 106 -72.81 3.97 13.19
C ILE A 106 -72.68 4.16 11.67
N PRO A 107 -71.58 3.69 11.03
CA PRO A 107 -71.41 3.85 9.59
C PRO A 107 -72.60 3.29 8.81
N PHE A 108 -73.11 4.10 7.88
CA PHE A 108 -74.23 3.76 6.99
C PHE A 108 -75.62 3.63 7.63
N TYR A 109 -75.79 4.08 8.88
CA TYR A 109 -77.10 4.12 9.57
C TYR A 109 -77.51 5.52 10.05
N LYS A 110 -78.82 5.81 10.05
CA LYS A 110 -79.41 7.03 10.62
C LYS A 110 -79.57 6.95 12.14
N PRO A 111 -79.69 8.09 12.86
CA PRO A 111 -79.62 9.48 12.38
C PRO A 111 -78.19 9.98 12.13
N GLY A 112 -77.17 9.17 12.46
CA GLY A 112 -75.77 9.61 12.49
C GLY A 112 -75.06 9.69 11.13
N PHE A 113 -75.57 9.05 10.08
CA PHE A 113 -75.00 9.06 8.73
C PHE A 113 -76.02 9.60 7.71
N THR A 114 -75.69 10.71 7.04
CA THR A 114 -76.58 11.39 6.08
C THR A 114 -75.96 11.60 4.69
N ASP A 115 -74.72 11.14 4.47
CA ASP A 115 -74.06 11.27 3.17
C ASP A 115 -74.76 10.38 2.10
N PRO A 116 -74.91 10.87 0.86
CA PRO A 116 -75.57 10.10 -0.21
C PRO A 116 -74.72 8.89 -0.63
N MET A 117 -75.39 7.76 -0.84
CA MET A 117 -74.78 6.51 -1.30
C MET A 117 -75.47 6.01 -2.56
N LEU A 118 -74.76 5.22 -3.34
CA LEU A 118 -75.31 4.51 -4.49
C LEU A 118 -75.19 3.01 -4.23
N GLN A 119 -76.18 2.23 -4.64
CA GLN A 119 -76.12 0.77 -4.60
C GLN A 119 -75.89 0.23 -6.01
N LEU A 120 -74.93 -0.68 -6.15
CA LEU A 120 -74.72 -1.47 -7.36
C LEU A 120 -75.72 -2.62 -7.40
N ILE A 121 -76.42 -2.74 -8.53
CA ILE A 121 -77.40 -3.81 -8.76
C ILE A 121 -77.13 -4.53 -10.08
N THR A 122 -77.45 -5.82 -10.08
CA THR A 122 -77.40 -6.66 -11.29
C THR A 122 -78.62 -6.41 -12.17
N SER A 123 -78.53 -6.79 -13.44
CA SER A 123 -79.68 -6.73 -14.36
C SER A 123 -80.86 -7.58 -13.89
N ALA A 124 -80.62 -8.67 -13.15
CA ALA A 124 -81.66 -9.51 -12.57
C ALA A 124 -82.42 -8.77 -11.46
N GLN A 125 -81.68 -8.17 -10.51
CA GLN A 125 -82.26 -7.39 -9.42
C GLN A 125 -83.06 -6.19 -9.92
N LEU A 126 -82.60 -5.52 -10.99
CA LEU A 126 -83.34 -4.41 -11.62
C LEU A 126 -84.74 -4.81 -12.10
N ASN A 127 -84.96 -6.08 -12.46
CA ASN A 127 -86.26 -6.57 -12.90
C ASN A 127 -87.21 -6.90 -11.75
N GLU A 128 -86.68 -7.12 -10.55
CA GLU A 128 -87.45 -7.44 -9.34
C GLU A 128 -87.85 -6.19 -8.54
N LEU A 129 -87.28 -5.02 -8.86
CA LEU A 129 -87.60 -3.75 -8.21
C LEU A 129 -89.00 -3.22 -8.61
N SER A 130 -89.64 -2.50 -7.69
CA SER A 130 -90.89 -1.76 -7.97
C SER A 130 -90.70 -0.69 -9.05
N ALA A 131 -91.79 -0.35 -9.76
CA ALA A 131 -91.74 0.59 -10.88
C ALA A 131 -91.11 1.95 -10.50
N ASP A 132 -91.39 2.44 -9.29
CA ASP A 132 -90.92 3.73 -8.80
C ASP A 132 -89.40 3.74 -8.58
N ILE A 133 -88.84 2.65 -8.04
CA ILE A 133 -87.38 2.52 -7.80
C ILE A 133 -86.66 2.28 -9.13
N LYS A 134 -87.25 1.47 -10.02
CA LYS A 134 -86.69 1.18 -11.34
C LYS A 134 -86.49 2.46 -12.17
N ALA A 135 -87.34 3.46 -12.00
CA ALA A 135 -87.21 4.78 -12.65
C ALA A 135 -85.99 5.59 -12.19
N THR A 136 -85.43 5.28 -11.01
CA THR A 136 -84.23 5.95 -10.47
C THR A 136 -82.90 5.27 -10.87
N ALA A 137 -82.96 4.11 -11.53
CA ALA A 137 -81.79 3.34 -11.91
C ALA A 137 -81.03 3.98 -13.08
N VAL A 138 -79.71 4.09 -12.94
CA VAL A 138 -78.80 4.66 -13.93
C VAL A 138 -77.83 3.58 -14.40
N ALA A 139 -77.67 3.42 -15.72
CA ALA A 139 -76.71 2.46 -16.28
C ALA A 139 -75.27 2.88 -15.93
N LEU A 140 -74.43 1.95 -15.48
CA LEU A 140 -73.07 2.26 -15.05
C LEU A 140 -72.22 2.89 -16.17
N SER A 141 -72.46 2.49 -17.43
CA SER A 141 -71.83 3.06 -18.63
C SER A 141 -72.15 4.54 -18.88
N SER A 142 -73.16 5.10 -18.21
CA SER A 142 -73.54 6.51 -18.31
C SER A 142 -72.83 7.40 -17.28
N LEU A 143 -72.19 6.81 -16.26
CA LEU A 143 -71.35 7.53 -15.32
C LEU A 143 -69.99 7.85 -15.97
N SER A 144 -69.51 9.08 -15.78
CA SER A 144 -68.19 9.45 -16.30
C SER A 144 -67.08 8.78 -15.47
N ASN A 145 -65.95 8.50 -16.12
CA ASN A 145 -64.76 8.00 -15.43
C ASN A 145 -64.28 8.93 -14.30
N GLN A 146 -64.54 10.23 -14.40
CA GLN A 146 -64.21 11.19 -13.33
C GLN A 146 -65.07 10.96 -12.09
N VAL A 147 -66.38 10.70 -12.25
CA VAL A 147 -67.29 10.39 -11.13
C VAL A 147 -66.91 9.05 -10.50
N LEU A 148 -66.64 8.02 -11.32
CA LEU A 148 -66.21 6.72 -10.81
C LEU A 148 -64.85 6.80 -10.07
N ALA A 149 -63.94 7.68 -10.51
CA ALA A 149 -62.63 7.85 -9.86
C ALA A 149 -62.73 8.39 -8.42
N GLU A 150 -63.82 9.07 -8.08
CA GLU A 150 -64.11 9.54 -6.72
C GLU A 150 -64.77 8.48 -5.84
N LEU A 151 -65.16 7.33 -6.39
CA LEU A 151 -65.93 6.28 -5.72
C LEU A 151 -65.09 5.04 -5.41
N ALA A 152 -65.46 4.35 -4.33
CA ALA A 152 -64.96 3.04 -3.96
C ALA A 152 -66.13 2.07 -3.73
N VAL A 153 -65.88 0.79 -4.01
CA VAL A 153 -66.85 -0.29 -3.83
C VAL A 153 -66.78 -0.80 -2.39
N VAL A 154 -67.91 -0.79 -1.70
CA VAL A 154 -68.07 -1.22 -0.31
C VAL A 154 -69.11 -2.33 -0.25
N LEU A 155 -68.77 -3.42 0.40
CA LEU A 155 -69.68 -4.50 0.73
C LEU A 155 -70.22 -4.26 2.15
N PHE A 156 -71.47 -3.82 2.26
CA PHE A 156 -72.13 -3.51 3.51
C PHE A 156 -73.08 -4.64 3.91
N LEU A 157 -73.00 -5.12 5.14
CA LEU A 157 -73.95 -6.07 5.72
C LEU A 157 -75.04 -5.28 6.44
N GLU A 158 -76.14 -5.03 5.73
CA GLU A 158 -77.30 -4.35 6.28
C GLU A 158 -78.02 -5.28 7.25
N ALA A 159 -78.07 -4.88 8.53
CA ALA A 159 -78.95 -5.43 9.54
C ALA A 159 -80.26 -4.63 9.59
N GLU A 160 -81.40 -5.30 9.46
CA GLU A 160 -82.74 -4.72 9.52
C GLU A 160 -83.62 -5.55 10.47
N GLN A 161 -84.40 -4.88 11.32
CA GLN A 161 -85.36 -5.53 12.20
C GLN A 161 -86.78 -5.36 11.68
N LEU A 162 -87.38 -6.48 11.26
CA LEU A 162 -88.75 -6.55 10.79
C LEU A 162 -89.69 -6.95 11.93
N LYS A 163 -90.63 -6.08 12.29
CA LYS A 163 -91.69 -6.39 13.26
C LYS A 163 -92.72 -7.31 12.59
N LEU A 164 -92.90 -8.54 13.07
CA LEU A 164 -93.78 -9.54 12.46
C LEU A 164 -95.25 -9.38 12.92
N LYS A 165 -95.69 -8.13 13.10
CA LYS A 165 -97.07 -7.82 13.50
C LYS A 165 -98.02 -8.02 12.33
N ASN A 166 -98.56 -9.23 12.21
CA ASN A 166 -99.73 -9.49 11.39
C ASN A 166 -100.97 -9.34 12.27
N CYS A 167 -101.45 -8.11 12.50
CA CYS A 167 -102.81 -7.95 12.97
C CYS A 167 -103.74 -8.18 11.77
N ASP A 168 -104.37 -9.35 11.68
CA ASP A 168 -105.56 -9.51 10.86
C ASP A 168 -106.79 -9.18 11.71
N THR A 169 -107.89 -8.78 11.09
CA THR A 169 -109.08 -8.16 11.73
C THR A 169 -109.71 -8.93 12.90
N ASN A 170 -109.32 -10.18 13.16
CA ASN A 170 -109.82 -11.01 14.25
C ASN A 170 -108.77 -11.67 15.16
N ASP A 171 -107.46 -11.45 14.94
CA ASP A 171 -106.41 -11.97 15.84
C ASP A 171 -105.11 -11.15 15.69
N CYS A 172 -104.61 -10.58 16.79
CA CYS A 172 -103.31 -9.92 16.81
C CYS A 172 -102.37 -10.65 17.77
N ASN A 173 -101.88 -11.81 17.31
CA ASN A 173 -100.79 -12.52 17.97
C ASN A 173 -99.46 -11.84 17.62
N ASP A 174 -98.78 -11.28 18.63
CA ASP A 174 -97.45 -10.73 18.47
C ASP A 174 -96.44 -11.88 18.23
N LYS A 175 -96.00 -12.03 16.98
CA LYS A 175 -95.04 -13.07 16.58
C LYS A 175 -93.59 -12.67 16.81
N GLY A 176 -93.37 -11.60 17.58
CA GLY A 176 -92.07 -11.04 17.83
C GLY A 176 -91.55 -10.22 16.65
N SER A 177 -90.23 -10.03 16.61
CA SER A 177 -89.54 -9.45 15.46
C SER A 177 -88.45 -10.36 14.93
N ARG A 178 -87.95 -10.07 13.72
CA ARG A 178 -86.89 -10.84 13.08
C ARG A 178 -85.77 -9.89 12.66
N MET A 179 -84.54 -10.25 12.98
CA MET A 179 -83.34 -9.55 12.51
C MET A 179 -82.87 -10.21 11.21
N ASP A 180 -82.86 -9.46 10.12
CA ASP A 180 -82.39 -9.88 8.80
C ASP A 180 -81.03 -9.24 8.50
N PHE A 181 -80.12 -10.01 7.89
CA PHE A 181 -78.80 -9.55 7.45
C PHE A 181 -78.66 -9.77 5.95
N GLU A 182 -78.46 -8.69 5.20
CA GLU A 182 -78.31 -8.73 3.74
C GLU A 182 -77.04 -8.01 3.26
N PRO A 183 -76.19 -8.66 2.45
CA PRO A 183 -75.04 -7.98 1.85
C PRO A 183 -75.47 -7.07 0.69
N LYS A 184 -75.31 -5.76 0.85
CA LYS A 184 -75.48 -4.73 -0.17
C LYS A 184 -74.11 -4.32 -0.74
N VAL A 185 -74.03 -4.18 -2.06
CA VAL A 185 -72.84 -3.62 -2.72
C VAL A 185 -73.07 -2.14 -2.99
N LEU A 186 -72.31 -1.29 -2.31
CA LEU A 186 -72.45 0.16 -2.36
C LEU A 186 -71.26 0.80 -3.09
N LEU A 187 -71.52 1.94 -3.74
CA LEU A 187 -70.52 2.88 -4.23
C LEU A 187 -70.56 4.12 -3.33
N ILE A 188 -69.42 4.39 -2.70
CA ILE A 188 -69.28 5.43 -1.69
C ILE A 188 -68.14 6.35 -2.09
N LYS A 189 -68.32 7.66 -1.89
CA LYS A 189 -67.26 8.64 -2.13
C LYS A 189 -66.05 8.37 -1.23
N LYS A 190 -64.86 8.37 -1.82
CA LYS A 190 -63.58 8.19 -1.13
C LYS A 190 -63.44 9.16 0.06
N ALA A 191 -63.81 10.43 -0.12
CA ALA A 191 -63.80 11.44 0.95
C ALA A 191 -64.75 11.12 2.13
N VAL A 192 -65.81 10.33 1.93
CA VAL A 192 -66.71 9.87 3.00
C VAL A 192 -66.06 8.70 3.75
N LEU A 193 -65.45 7.76 3.02
CA LEU A 193 -64.68 6.67 3.63
C LEU A 193 -63.50 7.19 4.43
N ASP A 194 -62.82 8.25 3.96
CA ASP A 194 -61.74 8.89 4.68
C ASP A 194 -62.23 9.44 6.04
N LYS A 195 -63.42 10.06 6.10
CA LYS A 195 -64.01 10.53 7.38
C LYS A 195 -64.31 9.36 8.33
N ILE A 196 -64.84 8.25 7.82
CA ILE A 196 -65.12 7.04 8.63
C ILE A 196 -63.81 6.44 9.14
N THR A 197 -62.75 6.47 8.33
CA THR A 197 -61.43 5.87 8.63
C THR A 197 -60.57 6.75 9.53
N VAL A 198 -60.70 8.09 9.49
CA VAL A 198 -59.94 9.04 10.34
C VAL A 198 -60.20 8.82 11.83
N ASN A 199 -61.39 8.34 12.20
CA ASN A 199 -61.72 8.01 13.59
C ASN A 199 -61.13 6.67 14.05
N ASN A 200 -60.67 5.82 13.13
CA ASN A 200 -60.06 4.52 13.38
C ASN A 200 -58.94 4.24 12.36
N PRO A 201 -57.79 4.94 12.48
CA PRO A 201 -56.75 4.92 11.46
C PRO A 201 -56.14 3.52 11.37
N GLY A 202 -56.51 2.81 10.31
CA GLY A 202 -55.82 1.59 9.92
C GLY A 202 -54.46 1.87 9.30
N LYS A 203 -53.59 0.86 9.29
CA LYS A 203 -52.31 0.89 8.56
C LYS A 203 -52.54 1.36 7.11
N GLY A 204 -51.89 2.46 6.72
CA GLY A 204 -51.90 2.93 5.34
C GLY A 204 -51.30 1.88 4.39
N THR A 205 -51.81 1.81 3.17
CA THR A 205 -51.46 0.76 2.18
C THR A 205 -50.12 0.99 1.49
N LYS A 206 -49.52 2.15 1.73
CA LYS A 206 -48.15 2.52 1.34
C LYS A 206 -47.30 2.65 2.60
N ASN A 207 -46.10 2.09 2.58
CA ASN A 207 -45.13 2.32 3.65
C ASN A 207 -44.91 3.85 3.80
N PRO A 208 -45.26 4.44 4.95
CA PRO A 208 -45.21 5.89 5.13
C PRO A 208 -43.78 6.43 5.25
N LEU A 209 -42.79 5.54 5.35
CA LEU A 209 -41.39 5.89 5.53
C LEU A 209 -40.70 6.22 4.19
N PRO A 210 -40.00 7.37 4.09
CA PRO A 210 -39.33 7.78 2.87
C PRO A 210 -38.13 6.90 2.52
N HIS A 211 -37.77 6.83 1.24
CA HIS A 211 -36.50 6.21 0.83
C HIS A 211 -35.33 7.17 1.09
N VAL A 212 -34.23 6.64 1.60
CA VAL A 212 -32.99 7.39 1.83
C VAL A 212 -31.83 6.59 1.24
N GLU A 213 -30.97 7.28 0.49
CA GLU A 213 -29.80 6.72 -0.18
C GLU A 213 -28.63 7.71 -0.09
N LEU A 214 -27.41 7.20 0.01
CA LEU A 214 -26.20 8.02 0.03
C LEU A 214 -25.63 8.19 -1.38
N LYS A 215 -25.05 9.37 -1.62
CA LYS A 215 -24.31 9.63 -2.85
C LYS A 215 -23.00 8.83 -2.85
N ARG A 216 -22.61 8.37 -4.03
CA ARG A 216 -21.32 7.71 -4.24
C ARG A 216 -20.19 8.74 -4.25
N TYR A 217 -19.04 8.35 -3.71
CA TYR A 217 -17.85 9.19 -3.70
C TYR A 217 -17.42 9.58 -5.12
N ASN A 218 -17.18 10.88 -5.34
CA ASN A 218 -16.70 11.45 -6.60
C ASN A 218 -17.55 11.07 -7.84
N VAL A 219 -18.88 11.09 -7.73
CA VAL A 219 -19.82 10.89 -8.85
C VAL A 219 -20.75 12.12 -8.99
N PRO A 220 -20.80 12.80 -10.17
CA PRO A 220 -19.99 12.57 -11.37
C PRO A 220 -18.50 12.83 -11.14
N VAL A 221 -17.66 12.15 -11.90
CA VAL A 221 -16.20 12.15 -11.75
C VAL A 221 -15.62 13.56 -11.87
N LYS A 222 -14.91 13.99 -10.84
CA LYS A 222 -14.09 15.21 -10.81
C LYS A 222 -12.62 14.85 -10.57
N ASN A 223 -11.72 15.72 -11.02
CA ASN A 223 -10.30 15.59 -10.72
C ASN A 223 -10.05 15.88 -9.24
N VAL A 224 -9.39 14.97 -8.54
CA VAL A 224 -9.06 15.08 -7.11
C VAL A 224 -7.54 15.09 -6.99
N LEU A 225 -6.96 16.30 -7.06
CA LEU A 225 -5.52 16.47 -7.26
C LEU A 225 -4.70 16.64 -5.96
N THR A 226 -5.37 16.78 -4.82
CA THR A 226 -4.75 17.08 -3.52
C THR A 226 -5.43 16.35 -2.37
N THR A 227 -4.72 16.20 -1.25
CA THR A 227 -5.28 15.66 0.01
C THR A 227 -6.55 16.38 0.45
N SER A 228 -6.53 17.71 0.45
CA SER A 228 -7.71 18.51 0.83
C SER A 228 -8.90 18.27 -0.11
N ALA A 229 -8.65 18.00 -1.40
CA ALA A 229 -9.70 17.68 -2.36
C ALA A 229 -10.30 16.29 -2.10
N VAL A 230 -9.49 15.30 -1.70
CA VAL A 230 -9.98 13.96 -1.31
C VAL A 230 -10.95 14.07 -0.13
N LEU A 231 -10.53 14.76 0.93
CA LEU A 231 -11.33 14.92 2.15
C LEU A 231 -12.58 15.79 1.91
N ALA A 232 -12.47 16.84 1.09
CA ALA A 232 -13.61 17.66 0.70
C ALA A 232 -14.64 16.88 -0.15
N ALA A 233 -14.21 15.91 -0.95
CA ALA A 233 -15.13 15.07 -1.72
C ALA A 233 -15.99 14.18 -0.82
N PHE A 234 -15.44 13.66 0.30
CA PHE A 234 -16.24 13.00 1.35
C PHE A 234 -17.23 13.98 2.02
N ALA A 235 -16.76 15.17 2.38
CA ALA A 235 -17.62 16.19 3.00
C ALA A 235 -18.81 16.60 2.12
N ALA A 236 -18.63 16.58 0.80
CA ALA A 236 -19.64 16.93 -0.19
C ALA A 236 -20.74 15.87 -0.35
N ILE A 237 -20.44 14.59 -0.12
CA ILE A 237 -21.43 13.50 -0.19
C ILE A 237 -22.17 13.28 1.14
N THR A 238 -21.66 13.85 2.24
CA THR A 238 -22.34 13.93 3.54
C THR A 238 -22.99 15.31 3.73
N ASP A 239 -23.68 15.83 2.72
CA ASP A 239 -24.28 17.18 2.76
C ASP A 239 -25.46 17.28 3.74
N ASP A 240 -25.78 18.51 4.15
CA ASP A 240 -26.80 18.76 5.17
C ASP A 240 -28.20 18.35 4.70
N VAL A 241 -28.45 18.38 3.38
CA VAL A 241 -29.71 17.90 2.77
C VAL A 241 -29.86 16.39 2.96
N THR A 242 -28.77 15.63 2.83
CA THR A 242 -28.76 14.18 3.07
C THR A 242 -28.99 13.89 4.54
N ILE A 243 -28.38 14.66 5.45
CA ILE A 243 -28.61 14.55 6.90
C ILE A 243 -30.08 14.87 7.25
N ASP A 244 -30.68 15.88 6.64
CA ASP A 244 -32.09 16.25 6.86
C ASP A 244 -33.06 15.15 6.40
N LYS A 245 -32.73 14.44 5.31
CA LYS A 245 -33.51 13.27 4.87
C LYS A 245 -33.40 12.10 5.85
N ILE A 246 -32.21 11.86 6.41
CA ILE A 246 -32.00 10.85 7.45
C ILE A 246 -32.79 11.22 8.71
N ASP A 247 -32.73 12.48 9.14
CA ASP A 247 -33.49 12.97 10.30
C ASP A 247 -34.99 12.78 10.10
N LEU A 248 -35.54 13.17 8.95
CA LEU A 248 -36.96 12.96 8.62
C LEU A 248 -37.34 11.47 8.64
N ALA A 249 -36.49 10.61 8.08
CA ALA A 249 -36.70 9.16 8.05
C ALA A 249 -36.71 8.52 9.45
N LEU A 250 -35.75 8.90 10.30
CA LEU A 250 -35.66 8.40 11.68
C LEU A 250 -36.85 8.87 12.52
N ASN A 251 -37.18 10.16 12.47
CA ASN A 251 -38.36 10.70 13.16
C ASN A 251 -39.66 10.05 12.65
N GLY A 252 -39.77 9.83 11.33
CA GLY A 252 -40.88 9.11 10.72
C GLY A 252 -41.03 7.67 11.22
N SER A 253 -39.92 7.01 11.55
CA SER A 253 -39.93 5.64 12.10
C SER A 253 -40.64 5.58 13.46
N TYR A 254 -40.44 6.56 14.33
CA TYR A 254 -41.17 6.66 15.59
C TYR A 254 -42.61 7.13 15.37
N THR A 255 -42.83 8.23 14.66
CA THR A 255 -44.17 8.82 14.49
C THR A 255 -45.17 7.85 13.87
N ASN A 256 -44.75 7.01 12.93
CA ASN A 256 -45.64 6.07 12.24
C ASN A 256 -45.75 4.69 12.92
N TYR A 257 -44.82 4.32 13.80
CA TYR A 257 -44.79 2.97 14.40
C TYR A 257 -44.66 2.95 15.92
N SER A 258 -44.82 4.08 16.61
CA SER A 258 -44.72 4.18 18.08
C SER A 258 -45.58 3.17 18.82
N TYR A 259 -46.78 2.88 18.31
CA TYR A 259 -47.69 1.86 18.85
C TYR A 259 -47.12 0.43 18.86
N LEU A 260 -46.11 0.13 18.04
CA LEU A 260 -45.45 -1.18 17.99
C LEU A 260 -44.16 -1.23 18.83
N LEU A 261 -43.55 -0.09 19.14
CA LEU A 261 -42.15 0.00 19.56
C LEU A 261 -41.94 -0.04 21.08
N GLU A 262 -43.01 -0.04 21.89
CA GLU A 262 -42.94 -0.03 23.37
C GLU A 262 -42.05 1.09 23.95
N GLU A 263 -42.02 2.24 23.28
CA GLU A 263 -41.19 3.38 23.68
C GLU A 263 -42.02 4.42 24.44
N SER A 264 -41.88 4.43 25.77
CA SER A 264 -42.65 5.32 26.65
C SER A 264 -42.03 6.72 26.81
N SER A 265 -40.78 6.92 26.37
CA SER A 265 -40.00 8.14 26.64
C SER A 265 -40.16 9.25 25.59
N GLY A 266 -41.04 9.06 24.61
CA GLY A 266 -41.19 9.97 23.47
C GLY A 266 -40.26 9.60 22.31
N ASN A 267 -40.18 10.46 21.30
CA ASN A 267 -39.38 10.19 20.10
C ASN A 267 -37.87 10.27 20.39
N PRO A 268 -37.12 9.16 20.33
CA PRO A 268 -35.70 9.13 20.65
C PRO A 268 -34.81 9.78 19.58
N PHE A 269 -35.36 10.08 18.40
CA PHE A 269 -34.62 10.69 17.29
C PHE A 269 -34.80 12.21 17.18
N GLY A 270 -35.53 12.82 18.13
CA GLY A 270 -35.69 14.27 18.17
C GLY A 270 -34.33 14.99 18.25
N GLY A 271 -34.03 15.84 17.27
CA GLY A 271 -32.80 16.64 17.25
C GLY A 271 -31.55 15.91 16.72
N VAL A 272 -31.68 14.66 16.26
CA VAL A 272 -30.55 13.88 15.70
C VAL A 272 -29.94 14.59 14.49
N GLY A 273 -30.73 15.16 13.58
CA GLY A 273 -30.23 15.90 12.43
C GLY A 273 -29.27 17.04 12.81
N ASN A 274 -29.61 17.81 13.86
CA ASN A 274 -28.74 18.85 14.39
C ASN A 274 -27.47 18.25 15.02
N ALA A 275 -27.58 17.17 15.79
CA ALA A 275 -26.43 16.49 16.37
C ALA A 275 -25.45 15.97 15.29
N LEU A 276 -25.97 15.40 14.21
CA LEU A 276 -25.19 14.94 13.06
C LEU A 276 -24.49 16.09 12.33
N LYS A 277 -25.19 17.22 12.10
CA LYS A 277 -24.59 18.43 11.50
C LYS A 277 -23.47 19.00 12.38
N LEU A 278 -23.68 19.06 13.70
CA LEU A 278 -22.64 19.49 14.65
C LEU A 278 -21.45 18.51 14.66
N ALA A 279 -21.69 17.20 14.62
CA ALA A 279 -20.64 16.19 14.57
C ALA A 279 -19.78 16.35 13.30
N LYS A 280 -20.43 16.49 12.13
CA LYS A 280 -19.77 16.79 10.86
C LYS A 280 -18.94 18.06 10.94
N GLN A 281 -19.49 19.15 11.47
CA GLN A 281 -18.76 20.42 11.61
C GLN A 281 -17.50 20.24 12.48
N LYS A 282 -17.64 19.59 13.65
CA LYS A 282 -16.50 19.28 14.53
C LYS A 282 -15.44 18.43 13.84
N ILE A 283 -15.84 17.43 13.05
CA ILE A 283 -14.92 16.60 12.26
C ILE A 283 -14.14 17.45 11.27
N LEU A 284 -14.83 18.29 10.47
CA LEU A 284 -14.17 19.12 9.46
C LEU A 284 -13.24 20.17 10.06
N THR A 285 -13.54 20.70 11.25
CA THR A 285 -12.70 21.68 11.94
C THR A 285 -11.54 21.05 12.70
N ASN A 286 -11.76 19.93 13.40
CA ASN A 286 -10.78 19.38 14.34
C ASN A 286 -9.95 18.24 13.74
N ASN A 287 -10.58 17.34 12.97
CA ASN A 287 -9.90 16.17 12.41
C ASN A 287 -10.61 15.63 11.15
N PRO A 288 -10.33 16.21 9.97
CA PRO A 288 -11.00 15.82 8.74
C PRO A 288 -10.74 14.37 8.31
N LEU A 289 -9.72 13.68 8.82
CA LEU A 289 -9.45 12.26 8.49
C LEU A 289 -10.59 11.34 8.90
N VAL A 290 -11.41 11.77 9.85
CA VAL A 290 -12.58 11.03 10.36
C VAL A 290 -13.78 11.12 9.42
N ILE A 291 -13.77 12.01 8.41
CA ILE A 291 -14.94 12.24 7.55
C ILE A 291 -15.40 10.99 6.80
N GLN A 292 -14.47 10.11 6.43
CA GLN A 292 -14.78 8.85 5.76
C GLN A 292 -15.53 7.88 6.69
N TYR A 293 -15.14 7.82 7.97
CA TYR A 293 -15.85 7.02 8.97
C TYR A 293 -17.20 7.61 9.35
N PHE A 294 -17.35 8.94 9.25
CA PHE A 294 -18.66 9.58 9.36
C PHE A 294 -19.57 9.19 8.19
N TYR A 295 -19.03 9.11 6.96
CA TYR A 295 -19.77 8.59 5.81
C TYR A 295 -20.19 7.13 6.03
N ASP A 296 -19.29 6.25 6.48
CA ASP A 296 -19.60 4.85 6.77
C ASP A 296 -20.67 4.71 7.87
N PHE A 297 -20.61 5.54 8.91
CA PHE A 297 -21.63 5.60 9.96
C PHE A 297 -23.01 6.00 9.41
N LEU A 298 -23.09 7.00 8.53
CA LEU A 298 -24.36 7.34 7.87
C LEU A 298 -24.84 6.18 6.99
N ASP A 299 -23.94 5.45 6.33
CA ASP A 299 -24.26 4.27 5.53
C ASP A 299 -24.83 3.14 6.40
N ASP A 300 -24.28 2.93 7.60
CA ASP A 300 -24.80 1.97 8.59
C ASP A 300 -26.20 2.35 9.09
N LEU A 301 -26.44 3.64 9.36
CA LEU A 301 -27.77 4.14 9.74
C LEU A 301 -28.80 3.92 8.63
N VAL A 302 -28.45 4.29 7.39
CA VAL A 302 -29.34 4.14 6.24
C VAL A 302 -29.64 2.66 5.97
N LYS A 303 -28.66 1.76 6.05
CA LYS A 303 -28.89 0.31 5.90
C LYS A 303 -29.83 -0.23 6.97
N THR A 304 -29.58 0.10 8.24
CA THR A 304 -30.42 -0.36 9.36
C THR A 304 -31.83 0.20 9.26
N TYR A 305 -31.97 1.46 8.85
CA TYR A 305 -33.27 2.09 8.60
C TYR A 305 -34.01 1.43 7.44
N ASN A 306 -33.32 1.11 6.34
CA ASN A 306 -33.94 0.45 5.20
C ASN A 306 -34.41 -0.97 5.55
N GLU A 307 -33.65 -1.68 6.38
CA GLU A 307 -34.04 -2.97 6.95
C GLU A 307 -35.28 -2.83 7.86
N PHE A 308 -35.28 -1.85 8.77
CA PHE A 308 -36.45 -1.53 9.60
C PHE A 308 -37.67 -1.19 8.74
N ARG A 309 -37.51 -0.33 7.73
CA ARG A 309 -38.56 0.09 6.82
C ARG A 309 -39.17 -1.10 6.08
N GLU A 310 -38.34 -2.02 5.59
CA GLU A 310 -38.81 -3.24 4.91
C GLU A 310 -39.59 -4.15 5.86
N LYS A 311 -39.07 -4.40 7.07
CA LYS A 311 -39.68 -5.33 8.03
C LYS A 311 -40.93 -4.77 8.71
N ALA A 312 -40.94 -3.48 9.07
CA ALA A 312 -42.08 -2.81 9.72
C ALA A 312 -43.35 -2.83 8.86
N TYR A 313 -43.18 -2.93 7.53
CA TYR A 313 -44.30 -3.08 6.60
C TYR A 313 -45.09 -4.38 6.85
N TYR A 314 -44.39 -5.51 7.03
CA TYR A 314 -45.00 -6.85 7.14
C TYR A 314 -45.66 -7.15 8.49
N VAL A 315 -45.41 -6.35 9.53
CA VAL A 315 -46.06 -6.51 10.83
C VAL A 315 -47.52 -6.05 10.75
N ASN A 316 -48.40 -6.85 10.18
CA ASN A 316 -49.83 -6.55 10.02
C ASN A 316 -50.68 -7.38 10.99
N SER A 317 -50.35 -7.27 12.27
CA SER A 317 -51.10 -7.86 13.37
C SER A 317 -51.50 -6.82 14.39
N GLU A 318 -52.69 -6.98 14.93
CA GLU A 318 -53.22 -6.14 15.98
C GLU A 318 -53.74 -7.04 17.09
N CYS A 319 -53.20 -6.87 18.29
CA CYS A 319 -53.72 -7.57 19.46
C CYS A 319 -55.05 -6.91 19.83
N CYS A 320 -56.12 -7.70 19.84
CA CYS A 320 -57.46 -7.25 20.22
C CYS A 320 -58.01 -6.08 19.38
N THR A 321 -57.99 -6.19 18.05
CA THR A 321 -58.48 -5.16 17.09
C THR A 321 -59.74 -4.43 17.54
N ASP A 322 -59.78 -3.11 17.34
CA ASP A 322 -60.97 -2.29 17.62
C ASP A 322 -62.21 -2.84 16.90
N GLU A 323 -63.24 -3.17 17.68
CA GLU A 323 -64.49 -3.72 17.19
C GLU A 323 -65.26 -2.73 16.31
N MET A 324 -64.99 -1.43 16.40
CA MET A 324 -65.68 -0.37 15.63
C MET A 324 -64.96 0.08 14.36
N ARG A 325 -63.85 -0.57 13.97
CA ARG A 325 -63.05 -0.17 12.80
C ARG A 325 -63.77 -0.29 11.46
N PHE A 326 -64.51 -1.39 11.24
CA PHE A 326 -65.41 -1.60 10.11
C PHE A 326 -66.49 -2.61 10.51
N PRO A 327 -67.47 -2.19 11.35
CA PRO A 327 -68.30 -3.12 12.13
C PRO A 327 -69.21 -4.01 11.27
N LEU A 328 -69.72 -3.48 10.16
CA LEU A 328 -70.65 -4.16 9.26
C LEU A 328 -70.28 -4.00 7.78
N HIS A 329 -69.05 -3.62 7.45
CA HIS A 329 -68.69 -3.37 6.06
C HIS A 329 -67.28 -3.82 5.70
N LEU A 330 -67.06 -4.07 4.41
CA LEU A 330 -65.76 -4.36 3.81
C LEU A 330 -65.54 -3.48 2.57
N VAL A 331 -64.50 -2.65 2.57
CA VAL A 331 -64.11 -1.87 1.38
C VAL A 331 -63.31 -2.79 0.45
N LEU A 332 -63.78 -2.98 -0.77
CA LEU A 332 -63.23 -3.95 -1.71
C LEU A 332 -62.18 -3.35 -2.65
N GLY A 333 -62.30 -2.08 -3.01
CA GLY A 333 -61.37 -1.41 -3.92
C GLY A 333 -61.96 -0.16 -4.56
N GLU A 334 -61.17 0.49 -5.40
CA GLU A 334 -61.63 1.65 -6.17
C GLU A 334 -62.57 1.21 -7.30
N ALA A 335 -63.57 2.01 -7.64
CA ALA A 335 -64.53 1.68 -8.70
C ALA A 335 -63.95 1.74 -10.12
N THR A 336 -62.72 2.24 -10.28
CA THR A 336 -62.03 2.42 -11.58
C THR A 336 -60.86 1.49 -11.81
N ALA A 337 -60.48 0.67 -10.82
CA ALA A 337 -59.28 -0.13 -10.89
C ALA A 337 -59.57 -1.60 -10.59
N ASN A 338 -59.04 -2.49 -11.42
CA ASN A 338 -59.02 -3.91 -11.11
C ASN A 338 -58.21 -4.15 -9.83
N THR A 339 -58.77 -4.91 -8.90
CA THR A 339 -58.00 -5.41 -7.76
C THR A 339 -57.31 -6.70 -8.17
N LEU A 340 -56.07 -6.86 -7.71
CA LEU A 340 -55.23 -8.01 -8.02
C LEU A 340 -54.70 -8.57 -6.71
N THR A 341 -54.66 -9.90 -6.60
CA THR A 341 -54.05 -10.58 -5.46
C THR A 341 -52.60 -10.12 -5.30
N GLY A 342 -52.24 -9.66 -4.10
CA GLY A 342 -50.91 -9.14 -3.78
C GLY A 342 -50.68 -7.66 -4.16
N LYS A 343 -51.62 -6.99 -4.84
CA LYS A 343 -51.53 -5.55 -5.13
C LYS A 343 -52.33 -4.74 -4.10
N GLN A 344 -51.62 -3.89 -3.38
CA GLN A 344 -52.19 -3.07 -2.32
C GLN A 344 -52.98 -1.88 -2.88
N SER A 345 -54.08 -1.53 -2.21
CA SER A 345 -54.98 -0.42 -2.58
C SER A 345 -55.48 0.26 -1.32
N ALA A 346 -55.35 1.60 -1.23
CA ALA A 346 -55.81 2.43 -0.09
C ALA A 346 -57.28 2.18 0.31
N TYR A 347 -58.10 1.78 -0.65
CA TYR A 347 -59.52 1.50 -0.45
C TYR A 347 -59.82 0.01 -0.54
N ARG A 348 -58.93 -0.87 -0.05
CA ARG A 348 -59.18 -2.31 0.09
C ARG A 348 -58.79 -2.77 1.50
N GLN A 349 -59.72 -3.40 2.20
CA GLN A 349 -59.49 -3.92 3.55
C GLN A 349 -58.92 -5.33 3.49
N PHE A 350 -57.58 -5.40 3.44
CA PHE A 350 -56.85 -6.66 3.55
C PHE A 350 -57.02 -7.31 4.93
N PHE A 351 -56.82 -8.63 4.98
CA PHE A 351 -56.92 -9.37 6.23
C PHE A 351 -55.86 -8.91 7.24
N ILE A 352 -56.30 -8.63 8.47
CA ILE A 352 -55.49 -8.32 9.64
C ILE A 352 -55.50 -9.57 10.52
N TYR A 353 -54.34 -10.18 10.72
CA TYR A 353 -54.21 -11.39 11.52
C TYR A 353 -54.14 -11.08 13.02
N SER A 354 -54.71 -11.97 13.83
CA SER A 354 -54.38 -12.03 15.26
C SER A 354 -52.90 -12.41 15.45
N PRO A 355 -52.22 -11.93 16.52
CA PRO A 355 -50.81 -12.28 16.80
C PRO A 355 -50.51 -13.79 16.93
N LEU A 356 -51.53 -14.65 17.03
CA LEU A 356 -51.40 -16.10 17.04
C LEU A 356 -50.94 -16.69 15.69
N PHE A 357 -51.13 -15.97 14.59
CA PHE A 357 -50.80 -16.46 13.25
C PHE A 357 -49.54 -15.77 12.68
N ASP A 358 -48.92 -16.39 11.67
CA ASP A 358 -47.85 -15.80 10.85
C ASP A 358 -46.56 -15.37 11.59
N ALA A 359 -46.23 -16.01 12.72
CA ALA A 359 -45.02 -15.72 13.51
C ALA A 359 -44.85 -14.22 13.84
N GLN A 360 -45.97 -13.51 14.01
CA GLN A 360 -46.00 -12.06 14.18
C GLN A 360 -45.22 -11.58 15.42
N SER A 361 -45.09 -12.41 16.45
CA SER A 361 -44.23 -12.14 17.62
C SER A 361 -42.75 -12.03 17.27
N TYR A 362 -42.24 -12.88 16.36
CA TYR A 362 -40.86 -12.82 15.87
C TYR A 362 -40.64 -11.57 15.01
N GLN A 363 -41.58 -11.27 14.10
CA GLN A 363 -41.50 -10.07 13.27
C GLN A 363 -41.56 -8.79 14.13
N LEU A 364 -42.42 -8.76 15.16
CA LEU A 364 -42.50 -7.66 16.12
C LEU A 364 -41.20 -7.51 16.93
N GLY A 365 -40.61 -8.62 17.37
CA GLY A 365 -39.31 -8.64 18.03
C GLY A 365 -38.18 -8.09 17.16
N GLU A 366 -38.13 -8.48 15.89
CA GLU A 366 -37.13 -8.02 14.91
C GLU A 366 -37.26 -6.50 14.66
N ILE A 367 -38.46 -5.94 14.51
CA ILE A 367 -38.61 -4.50 14.30
C ILE A 367 -38.21 -3.68 15.54
N ARG A 368 -38.53 -4.17 16.74
CA ARG A 368 -38.12 -3.53 18.01
C ARG A 368 -36.61 -3.60 18.18
N PHE A 369 -36.01 -4.71 17.79
CA PHE A 369 -34.55 -4.88 17.76
C PHE A 369 -33.90 -3.86 16.82
N LEU A 370 -34.38 -3.74 15.58
CA LEU A 370 -33.84 -2.81 14.59
C LEU A 370 -34.02 -1.33 15.02
N PHE A 371 -35.16 -0.99 15.62
CA PHE A 371 -35.39 0.34 16.18
C PHE A 371 -34.41 0.67 17.33
N ASN A 372 -34.18 -0.28 18.24
CA ASN A 372 -33.18 -0.13 19.29
C ASN A 372 -31.75 -0.06 18.73
N LYS A 373 -31.44 -0.84 17.69
CA LYS A 373 -30.16 -0.77 16.97
C LYS A 373 -29.91 0.63 16.42
N LEU A 374 -30.90 1.25 15.76
CA LEU A 374 -30.78 2.64 15.27
C LEU A 374 -30.39 3.62 16.37
N LYS A 375 -31.04 3.53 17.55
CA LYS A 375 -30.69 4.36 18.72
C LYS A 375 -29.23 4.12 19.15
N LEU A 376 -28.82 2.86 19.27
CA LEU A 376 -27.49 2.50 19.75
C LEU A 376 -26.38 2.85 18.76
N LEU A 377 -26.62 2.80 17.45
CA LEU A 377 -25.65 3.26 16.45
C LEU A 377 -25.35 4.75 16.62
N ILE A 378 -26.39 5.58 16.82
CA ILE A 378 -26.23 7.03 17.03
C ILE A 378 -25.49 7.31 18.33
N LEU A 379 -25.88 6.65 19.42
CA LEU A 379 -25.29 6.87 20.75
C LEU A 379 -23.83 6.44 20.84
N ASN A 380 -23.44 5.38 20.12
CA ASN A 380 -22.12 4.77 20.23
C ASN A 380 -21.14 5.18 19.12
N PHE A 381 -21.48 6.11 18.23
CA PHE A 381 -20.55 6.64 17.24
C PHE A 381 -19.49 7.53 17.91
N THR A 382 -18.31 6.97 18.16
CA THR A 382 -17.21 7.63 18.88
C THR A 382 -15.88 7.39 18.16
N PRO A 383 -15.63 8.05 17.02
CA PRO A 383 -14.35 7.95 16.33
C PRO A 383 -13.23 8.60 17.16
N ASP A 384 -12.05 7.96 17.24
CA ASP A 384 -10.97 8.51 18.08
C ASP A 384 -10.41 9.86 17.57
N VAL A 385 -9.76 10.55 18.51
CA VAL A 385 -8.98 11.76 18.28
C VAL A 385 -7.62 11.46 17.63
N PRO A 386 -6.99 12.43 16.93
CA PRO A 386 -5.74 12.22 16.19
C PRO A 386 -4.60 11.54 16.97
N SER A 387 -4.50 11.80 18.28
CA SER A 387 -3.44 11.24 19.15
C SER A 387 -3.49 9.72 19.28
N GLU A 388 -4.64 9.11 18.98
CA GLU A 388 -4.83 7.67 19.09
C GLU A 388 -4.51 6.92 17.79
N PHE A 389 -4.48 7.60 16.62
CA PHE A 389 -4.26 6.94 15.32
C PHE A 389 -2.93 6.19 15.25
N GLY A 390 -1.85 6.75 15.82
CA GLY A 390 -0.55 6.09 15.86
C GLY A 390 -0.54 4.79 16.68
N LYS A 391 -1.37 4.72 17.72
CA LYS A 391 -1.41 3.60 18.69
C LYS A 391 -2.27 2.42 18.26
N ARG A 392 -3.15 2.61 17.27
CA ARG A 392 -4.05 1.54 16.80
C ARG A 392 -3.27 0.36 16.23
N GLN A 393 -3.73 -0.85 16.46
CA GLN A 393 -3.24 -2.01 15.72
C GLN A 393 -3.98 -2.10 14.39
N ILE A 394 -3.28 -2.39 13.30
CA ILE A 394 -3.95 -2.68 12.02
C ILE A 394 -4.57 -4.06 12.12
N LYS A 395 -5.85 -4.19 11.74
CA LYS A 395 -6.59 -5.45 11.81
C LYS A 395 -7.38 -5.69 10.54
N ILE A 396 -7.33 -6.92 10.03
CA ILE A 396 -8.14 -7.40 8.92
C ILE A 396 -9.22 -8.33 9.48
N THR A 397 -10.48 -7.95 9.31
CA THR A 397 -11.63 -8.72 9.82
C THR A 397 -12.49 -9.24 8.66
N PRO A 398 -12.73 -10.56 8.56
CA PRO A 398 -13.67 -11.12 7.58
C PRO A 398 -15.07 -10.54 7.74
N SER A 399 -15.72 -10.25 6.61
CA SER A 399 -17.00 -9.57 6.57
C SER A 399 -17.75 -9.89 5.29
N SER A 400 -18.96 -9.34 5.19
CA SER A 400 -19.85 -9.52 4.05
C SER A 400 -20.06 -8.20 3.29
N PHE A 401 -20.12 -8.29 1.96
CA PHE A 401 -20.36 -7.18 1.04
C PHE A 401 -21.52 -7.48 0.08
N GLY A 402 -22.14 -6.42 -0.46
CA GLY A 402 -23.27 -6.50 -1.38
C GLY A 402 -24.63 -6.39 -0.68
N LYS A 403 -25.56 -7.30 -1.00
CA LYS A 403 -26.96 -7.31 -0.53
C LYS A 403 -27.14 -7.81 0.91
N THR A 404 -26.06 -8.11 1.62
CA THR A 404 -26.13 -8.59 3.01
C THR A 404 -26.56 -7.49 3.96
N GLN A 405 -27.36 -7.87 4.96
CA GLN A 405 -27.83 -7.00 6.04
C GLN A 405 -26.65 -6.47 6.86
N LEU A 406 -26.83 -5.37 7.58
CA LEU A 406 -25.75 -4.81 8.38
C LEU A 406 -25.31 -5.78 9.50
N GLY A 407 -26.26 -6.54 10.07
CA GLY A 407 -25.97 -7.52 11.12
C GLY A 407 -25.06 -8.69 10.71
N ASP A 408 -24.91 -8.96 9.41
CA ASP A 408 -24.01 -10.01 8.88
C ASP A 408 -22.61 -9.48 8.57
N ARG A 409 -22.39 -8.18 8.75
CA ARG A 409 -21.08 -7.53 8.60
C ARG A 409 -20.40 -7.45 9.95
N CYS A 410 -19.07 -7.38 9.94
CA CYS A 410 -18.33 -7.14 11.18
C CYS A 410 -18.59 -5.73 11.73
N ILE A 411 -18.50 -5.60 13.06
CA ILE A 411 -18.68 -4.34 13.78
C ILE A 411 -17.49 -3.40 13.52
N PRO A 412 -17.73 -2.21 12.96
CA PRO A 412 -16.69 -1.21 12.69
C PRO A 412 -15.97 -0.72 13.94
N TYR A 413 -14.73 -0.24 13.77
CA TYR A 413 -13.93 0.27 14.89
C TYR A 413 -14.53 1.51 15.57
N TYR A 414 -15.25 2.36 14.82
CA TYR A 414 -15.73 3.67 15.28
C TYR A 414 -16.92 3.59 16.25
N TYR A 415 -17.39 2.39 16.60
CA TYR A 415 -18.36 2.20 17.65
C TYR A 415 -17.72 1.91 19.00
N ASN A 416 -18.33 2.43 20.07
CA ASN A 416 -18.05 2.00 21.43
C ASN A 416 -18.89 0.77 21.80
N LEU A 417 -18.25 -0.27 22.33
CA LEU A 417 -18.91 -1.51 22.77
C LEU A 417 -19.02 -1.62 24.29
N LYS A 418 -18.34 -0.74 25.03
CA LYS A 418 -18.36 -0.72 26.49
C LYS A 418 -19.69 -0.19 27.01
N VAL A 419 -20.28 -0.93 27.93
CA VAL A 419 -21.56 -0.63 28.55
C VAL A 419 -21.34 0.25 29.78
N GLY A 420 -21.94 1.44 29.83
CA GLY A 420 -22.15 2.14 31.09
C GLY A 420 -23.22 1.43 31.93
N ALA A 421 -23.13 1.47 33.26
CA ALA A 421 -24.10 0.80 34.15
C ALA A 421 -25.55 1.14 33.75
N GLY A 422 -26.34 0.12 33.38
CA GLY A 422 -27.75 0.27 32.99
C GLY A 422 -28.03 0.52 31.49
N GLN A 423 -27.03 0.48 30.60
CA GLN A 423 -27.24 0.61 29.15
C GLN A 423 -27.22 -0.74 28.41
N SER A 424 -28.00 -0.85 27.34
CA SER A 424 -27.93 -2.00 26.42
C SER A 424 -26.68 -1.93 25.55
N SER A 425 -25.87 -3.00 25.50
CA SER A 425 -24.69 -3.05 24.63
C SER A 425 -25.06 -3.06 23.15
N LEU A 426 -24.37 -2.28 22.31
CA LEU A 426 -24.51 -2.37 20.85
C LEU A 426 -24.21 -3.78 20.33
N LEU A 427 -23.32 -4.53 21.00
CA LEU A 427 -23.00 -5.92 20.65
C LEU A 427 -24.25 -6.82 20.67
N GLN A 428 -25.09 -6.63 21.68
CA GLN A 428 -26.36 -7.35 21.87
C GLN A 428 -27.45 -6.92 20.89
N PHE A 429 -27.25 -5.81 20.17
CA PHE A 429 -28.18 -5.27 19.18
C PHE A 429 -27.58 -5.23 17.77
N TRP A 430 -26.53 -6.02 17.50
CA TRP A 430 -25.90 -6.04 16.17
C TRP A 430 -26.60 -6.98 15.18
N ASN A 431 -26.84 -8.25 15.57
CA ASN A 431 -27.48 -9.26 14.73
C ASN A 431 -28.65 -9.91 15.48
N TYR A 432 -29.87 -9.78 14.95
CA TYR A 432 -31.08 -10.23 15.64
C TYR A 432 -31.07 -11.73 15.95
N LYS A 433 -30.72 -12.55 14.95
CA LYS A 433 -30.68 -14.01 15.08
C LYS A 433 -29.69 -14.45 16.16
N LYS A 434 -28.46 -13.93 16.11
CA LYS A 434 -27.44 -14.25 17.13
C LYS A 434 -27.87 -13.82 18.52
N THR A 435 -28.53 -12.67 18.67
CA THR A 435 -29.00 -12.20 19.97
C THR A 435 -30.05 -13.12 20.57
N ILE A 436 -31.05 -13.55 19.79
CA ILE A 436 -32.10 -14.43 20.32
C ILE A 436 -31.59 -15.86 20.61
N GLU A 437 -30.52 -16.29 19.91
CA GLU A 437 -29.85 -17.57 20.14
C GLU A 437 -28.82 -17.52 21.29
N GLY A 438 -28.57 -16.34 21.88
CA GLY A 438 -27.56 -16.16 22.93
C GLY A 438 -26.11 -16.10 22.41
N GLU A 439 -25.93 -15.93 21.10
CA GLU A 439 -24.65 -15.93 20.39
C GLU A 439 -24.17 -14.51 20.01
N ALA A 440 -24.64 -13.46 20.69
CA ALA A 440 -24.26 -12.08 20.38
C ALA A 440 -22.74 -11.83 20.46
N ASP A 441 -22.02 -12.57 21.30
CA ASP A 441 -20.56 -12.49 21.45
C ASP A 441 -19.80 -13.10 20.25
N TYR A 442 -20.49 -13.80 19.33
CA TYR A 442 -19.94 -14.30 18.06
C TYR A 442 -20.05 -13.31 16.90
N ASN A 443 -20.40 -12.05 17.16
CA ASN A 443 -20.28 -10.99 16.16
C ASN A 443 -18.80 -10.67 15.93
N LEU A 444 -18.34 -10.73 14.68
CA LEU A 444 -16.99 -10.29 14.36
C LEU A 444 -16.89 -8.77 14.45
N GLY A 445 -15.73 -8.25 14.84
CA GLY A 445 -15.52 -6.81 14.89
C GLY A 445 -14.08 -6.42 15.17
N TYR A 446 -13.74 -5.17 14.88
CA TYR A 446 -12.39 -4.66 15.12
C TYR A 446 -11.99 -4.75 16.61
N LYS A 447 -12.91 -4.34 17.49
CA LYS A 447 -12.74 -4.33 18.96
C LYS A 447 -13.14 -5.66 19.62
N SER A 448 -12.99 -6.80 18.93
CA SER A 448 -13.26 -8.14 19.51
C SER A 448 -12.50 -8.42 20.81
N ASP A 449 -11.37 -7.74 21.01
CA ASP A 449 -10.51 -7.91 22.19
C ASP A 449 -11.14 -7.30 23.45
N GLU A 450 -12.16 -6.45 23.28
CA GLU A 450 -12.97 -5.87 24.36
C GLU A 450 -14.16 -6.76 24.78
N TYR A 451 -14.35 -7.91 24.14
CA TYR A 451 -15.47 -8.80 24.44
C TYR A 451 -15.22 -9.54 25.77
N THR A 452 -16.32 -9.93 26.42
CA THR A 452 -16.34 -10.56 27.75
C THR A 452 -15.55 -11.88 27.80
N ASP A 453 -15.69 -12.73 26.78
CA ASP A 453 -14.95 -14.00 26.69
C ASP A 453 -13.60 -13.78 25.99
N ALA A 454 -12.53 -13.80 26.80
CA ALA A 454 -11.18 -13.67 26.29
C ALA A 454 -10.62 -14.89 25.56
N SER A 455 -11.27 -16.05 25.70
CA SER A 455 -10.83 -17.33 25.13
C SER A 455 -11.42 -17.65 23.77
N ASN A 456 -12.40 -16.86 23.30
CA ASN A 456 -13.07 -17.10 22.02
C ASN A 456 -12.21 -16.68 20.82
N THR A 457 -11.34 -17.60 20.38
CA THR A 457 -10.45 -17.39 19.22
C THR A 457 -11.19 -17.24 17.91
N LEU A 458 -12.41 -17.80 17.75
CA LEU A 458 -13.22 -17.67 16.53
C LEU A 458 -13.55 -16.21 16.18
N VAL A 459 -13.61 -15.35 17.20
CA VAL A 459 -13.96 -13.93 17.07
C VAL A 459 -12.72 -13.04 17.15
N ARG A 460 -11.74 -13.40 17.98
CA ARG A 460 -10.51 -12.62 18.16
C ARG A 460 -9.51 -12.80 17.03
N GLU A 461 -9.40 -14.03 16.53
CA GLU A 461 -8.46 -14.43 15.48
C GLU A 461 -9.20 -15.13 14.32
N PRO A 462 -10.20 -14.46 13.69
CA PRO A 462 -11.10 -15.10 12.73
C PRO A 462 -10.39 -15.58 11.45
N LEU A 463 -9.19 -15.07 11.16
CA LEU A 463 -8.40 -15.45 9.97
C LEU A 463 -7.74 -16.83 10.08
N LEU A 464 -7.65 -17.40 11.29
CA LEU A 464 -7.15 -18.76 11.50
C LEU A 464 -8.19 -19.85 11.13
N PHE A 465 -9.43 -19.45 10.87
CA PHE A 465 -10.57 -20.34 10.61
C PHE A 465 -11.10 -20.18 9.18
N ASP A 466 -12.11 -20.98 8.83
CA ASP A 466 -12.71 -20.93 7.49
C ASP A 466 -13.34 -19.56 7.19
N ILE A 467 -12.75 -18.89 6.19
CA ILE A 467 -13.17 -17.58 5.69
C ILE A 467 -14.00 -17.66 4.40
N GLU A 468 -14.28 -18.84 3.85
CA GLU A 468 -15.00 -19.00 2.57
C GLU A 468 -16.41 -18.41 2.56
N LYS A 469 -17.07 -18.40 3.72
CA LYS A 469 -18.40 -17.77 3.89
C LYS A 469 -18.39 -16.24 3.79
N TYR A 470 -17.21 -15.62 3.82
CA TYR A 470 -17.02 -14.17 3.73
C TYR A 470 -16.49 -13.77 2.35
N ASN A 471 -17.03 -12.69 1.79
CA ASN A 471 -16.63 -12.17 0.49
C ASN A 471 -15.93 -10.79 0.58
N PHE A 472 -15.66 -10.31 1.79
CA PHE A 472 -15.05 -9.01 2.03
C PHE A 472 -14.08 -9.05 3.21
N PHE A 473 -12.99 -8.31 3.10
CA PHE A 473 -12.02 -8.09 4.16
C PHE A 473 -12.09 -6.63 4.58
N ARG A 474 -12.59 -6.38 5.79
CA ARG A 474 -12.58 -5.04 6.38
C ARG A 474 -11.19 -4.78 6.95
N ILE A 475 -10.54 -3.71 6.52
CA ILE A 475 -9.14 -3.39 6.87
C ILE A 475 -9.16 -2.06 7.61
N GLU A 476 -8.88 -2.07 8.91
CA GLU A 476 -9.03 -0.89 9.77
C GLU A 476 -7.77 -0.67 10.62
N GLY A 477 -7.65 0.52 11.22
CA GLY A 477 -6.50 0.91 12.05
C GLY A 477 -5.33 1.55 11.29
N HIS A 478 -5.42 1.67 9.96
CA HIS A 478 -4.35 2.18 9.09
C HIS A 478 -4.43 3.70 8.83
N ILE A 479 -5.63 4.31 8.86
CA ILE A 479 -5.81 5.76 8.68
C ILE A 479 -5.10 6.55 9.78
N GLY A 480 -4.35 7.58 9.39
CA GLY A 480 -3.57 8.44 10.29
C GLY A 480 -2.19 7.89 10.64
N LYS A 481 -1.84 6.66 10.24
CA LYS A 481 -0.48 6.11 10.37
C LYS A 481 0.42 6.53 9.21
N GLN A 482 1.73 6.36 9.38
CA GLN A 482 2.69 6.48 8.28
C GLN A 482 2.52 5.32 7.30
N VAL A 483 2.50 5.61 6.00
CA VAL A 483 2.41 4.62 4.92
C VAL A 483 3.58 3.64 4.97
N ALA A 484 4.76 4.10 5.41
CA ALA A 484 5.95 3.26 5.62
C ALA A 484 5.77 2.22 6.75
N THR A 485 4.74 2.36 7.59
CA THR A 485 4.37 1.39 8.62
C THR A 485 3.11 0.63 8.18
N ALA A 486 2.08 1.36 7.75
CA ALA A 486 0.79 0.77 7.42
C ALA A 486 0.84 -0.20 6.23
N LEU A 487 1.62 0.09 5.19
CA LEU A 487 1.72 -0.80 4.03
C LEU A 487 2.43 -2.12 4.39
N PRO A 488 3.64 -2.12 5.01
CA PRO A 488 4.26 -3.35 5.49
C PRO A 488 3.38 -4.16 6.45
N ASP A 489 2.75 -3.53 7.45
CA ASP A 489 1.90 -4.24 8.42
C ASP A 489 0.73 -4.97 7.74
N ILE A 490 0.08 -4.35 6.74
CA ILE A 490 -1.01 -5.01 5.98
C ILE A 490 -0.46 -6.14 5.11
N LEU A 491 0.70 -5.94 4.48
CA LEU A 491 1.34 -6.98 3.65
C LEU A 491 1.80 -8.18 4.49
N GLU A 492 2.27 -7.94 5.71
CA GLU A 492 2.62 -8.98 6.69
C GLU A 492 1.38 -9.79 7.07
N ILE A 493 0.29 -9.13 7.49
CA ILE A 493 -0.99 -9.83 7.80
C ILE A 493 -1.50 -10.61 6.58
N LYS A 494 -1.40 -10.05 5.37
CA LYS A 494 -1.76 -10.73 4.11
C LYS A 494 -0.93 -11.98 3.89
N GLN A 495 0.39 -11.92 4.09
CA GLN A 495 1.31 -13.04 3.86
C GLN A 495 1.14 -14.13 4.93
N GLU A 496 1.07 -13.75 6.20
CA GLU A 496 0.90 -14.68 7.33
C GLU A 496 -0.41 -15.46 7.26
N ASN A 497 -1.49 -14.82 6.81
CA ASN A 497 -2.83 -15.41 6.76
C ASN A 497 -3.25 -15.85 5.34
N ASN A 498 -2.34 -15.81 4.37
CA ASN A 498 -2.56 -16.23 2.97
C ASN A 498 -3.83 -15.59 2.33
N LEU A 499 -3.98 -14.26 2.46
CA LEU A 499 -5.21 -13.58 2.06
C LEU A 499 -5.24 -13.26 0.55
N PRO A 500 -6.35 -13.57 -0.15
CA PRO A 500 -6.49 -13.36 -1.60
C PRO A 500 -6.93 -11.92 -1.93
N LEU A 501 -6.07 -10.94 -1.64
CA LEU A 501 -6.30 -9.52 -1.95
C LEU A 501 -4.99 -8.85 -2.38
N GLU A 502 -5.08 -7.76 -3.14
CA GLU A 502 -3.92 -6.94 -3.51
C GLU A 502 -3.90 -5.62 -2.75
N VAL A 503 -2.72 -5.05 -2.47
CA VAL A 503 -2.59 -3.80 -1.69
C VAL A 503 -1.64 -2.85 -2.38
N ILE A 504 -2.12 -1.64 -2.67
CA ILE A 504 -1.32 -0.58 -3.29
C ILE A 504 -1.38 0.70 -2.45
N ALA A 505 -0.31 1.49 -2.50
CA ALA A 505 -0.25 2.81 -1.87
C ALA A 505 -0.05 3.89 -2.94
N LEU A 506 -0.88 4.94 -2.90
CA LEU A 506 -0.92 6.02 -3.89
C LEU A 506 -0.83 7.39 -3.21
N SER A 507 -0.04 8.30 -3.79
CA SER A 507 0.09 9.68 -3.30
C SER A 507 -1.11 10.52 -3.73
N ALA A 508 -1.66 11.30 -2.81
CA ALA A 508 -2.74 12.25 -3.09
C ALA A 508 -2.23 13.53 -3.79
N ASP A 509 -1.02 13.98 -3.46
CA ASP A 509 -0.52 15.32 -3.83
C ASP A 509 0.61 15.32 -4.88
N PHE A 510 1.61 14.42 -4.82
CA PHE A 510 2.85 14.54 -5.61
C PHE A 510 3.30 13.28 -6.40
N ILE A 511 4.29 13.45 -7.30
CA ILE A 511 4.83 12.51 -8.30
C ILE A 511 6.19 11.90 -7.87
N GLY A 512 6.80 12.32 -6.76
CA GLY A 512 8.24 12.12 -6.54
C GLY A 512 8.72 11.63 -5.17
N ALA A 513 7.88 11.08 -4.30
CA ALA A 513 8.35 10.12 -3.30
C ALA A 513 8.06 8.70 -3.79
N ILE A 514 9.09 8.03 -4.30
CA ILE A 514 9.24 6.64 -3.87
C ILE A 514 9.90 6.75 -2.49
N LEU A 515 9.19 6.28 -1.45
CA LEU A 515 9.80 5.81 -0.21
C LEU A 515 11.10 5.11 -0.59
N LYS A 516 12.26 5.42 0.01
CA LYS A 516 13.54 4.71 -0.24
C LYS A 516 13.28 3.20 -0.40
N GLY A 517 13.17 2.77 -1.64
CA GLY A 517 12.55 1.52 -2.03
C GLY A 517 13.03 1.24 -3.44
N GLU A 518 13.27 -0.03 -3.71
CA GLU A 518 13.92 -0.50 -4.92
C GLU A 518 13.17 0.00 -6.15
N GLU A 519 13.90 0.50 -7.15
CA GLU A 519 13.31 0.83 -8.45
C GLU A 519 12.53 -0.38 -8.96
N PRO A 520 11.37 -0.19 -9.62
CA PRO A 520 10.52 -1.31 -10.03
C PRO A 520 11.27 -2.18 -11.04
N GLN A 521 11.96 -3.21 -10.54
CA GLN A 521 12.91 -4.00 -11.33
C GLN A 521 12.24 -4.49 -12.61
N CYS A 522 11.01 -4.97 -12.54
CA CYS A 522 10.34 -5.51 -13.72
C CYS A 522 9.87 -4.49 -14.77
N VAL A 523 9.91 -3.19 -14.52
CA VAL A 523 9.64 -2.15 -15.52
C VAL A 523 10.90 -1.75 -16.29
N ILE A 524 12.07 -1.98 -15.69
CA ILE A 524 13.38 -1.51 -16.20
C ILE A 524 14.36 -2.63 -16.53
N GLN A 525 14.09 -3.87 -16.11
CA GLN A 525 15.01 -5.01 -16.25
C GLN A 525 15.27 -5.39 -17.70
N ASP A 526 14.29 -5.21 -18.58
CA ASP A 526 14.47 -5.37 -20.03
C ASP A 526 15.43 -4.29 -20.58
N LEU A 527 15.27 -3.03 -20.19
CA LEU A 527 16.16 -1.94 -20.59
C LEU A 527 17.59 -2.12 -20.05
N GLU A 528 17.72 -2.62 -18.83
CA GLU A 528 19.02 -2.96 -18.24
C GLU A 528 19.68 -4.13 -18.99
N SER A 529 18.87 -5.09 -19.45
CA SER A 529 19.36 -6.19 -20.29
C SER A 529 19.82 -5.69 -21.66
N ASP A 530 19.04 -4.83 -22.32
CA ASP A 530 19.40 -4.19 -23.59
C ASP A 530 20.68 -3.35 -23.45
N TYR A 531 20.82 -2.62 -22.34
CA TYR A 531 22.04 -1.86 -22.02
C TYR A 531 23.28 -2.77 -21.94
N ARG A 532 23.17 -3.93 -21.28
CA ARG A 532 24.28 -4.90 -21.18
C ARG A 532 24.64 -5.51 -22.52
N VAL A 533 23.64 -5.85 -23.35
CA VAL A 533 23.85 -6.37 -24.71
C VAL A 533 24.56 -5.32 -25.57
N LEU A 534 24.14 -4.06 -25.48
CA LEU A 534 24.72 -2.97 -26.25
C LEU A 534 26.19 -2.70 -25.89
N ILE A 535 26.53 -2.76 -24.60
CA ILE A 535 27.93 -2.66 -24.17
C ILE A 535 28.75 -3.85 -24.70
N ALA A 536 28.22 -5.07 -24.61
CA ALA A 536 28.91 -6.26 -25.12
C ALA A 536 29.15 -6.17 -26.63
N GLU A 537 28.16 -5.70 -27.40
CA GLU A 537 28.29 -5.45 -28.84
C GLU A 537 29.36 -4.39 -29.14
N PHE A 538 29.37 -3.28 -28.39
CA PHE A 538 30.36 -2.23 -28.55
C PHE A 538 31.77 -2.71 -28.27
N ILE A 539 31.98 -3.46 -27.17
CA ILE A 539 33.28 -4.07 -26.86
C ILE A 539 33.69 -5.03 -27.96
N CYS A 540 32.75 -5.84 -28.49
CA CYS A 540 33.02 -6.79 -29.56
C CYS A 540 33.49 -6.10 -30.85
N LYS A 541 32.85 -4.99 -31.25
CA LYS A 541 33.23 -4.21 -32.45
C LYS A 541 34.61 -3.56 -32.33
N LEU A 542 34.99 -3.16 -31.11
CA LEU A 542 36.31 -2.58 -30.85
C LEU A 542 37.40 -3.63 -30.63
N HIS A 543 37.03 -4.87 -30.29
CA HIS A 543 37.91 -5.90 -29.77
C HIS A 543 39.15 -6.15 -30.65
N ASP A 544 38.96 -6.49 -31.92
CA ASP A 544 40.05 -6.91 -32.79
C ASP A 544 41.07 -5.79 -32.98
N ALA A 545 40.59 -4.61 -33.34
CA ALA A 545 41.44 -3.48 -33.64
C ALA A 545 42.13 -2.93 -32.37
N PHE A 546 41.44 -2.92 -31.22
CA PHE A 546 41.99 -2.56 -29.93
C PHE A 546 43.08 -3.54 -29.45
N CYS A 547 42.81 -4.85 -29.52
CA CYS A 547 43.75 -5.87 -29.08
C CYS A 547 44.98 -5.99 -30.01
N ASN A 548 44.82 -5.70 -31.30
CA ASN A 548 45.94 -5.68 -32.26
C ASN A 548 46.92 -4.54 -31.98
N ILE A 549 46.42 -3.30 -31.84
CA ILE A 549 47.27 -2.13 -31.49
C ILE A 549 48.02 -2.39 -30.18
N TYR A 550 47.35 -3.03 -29.23
CA TYR A 550 47.90 -3.36 -27.93
C TYR A 550 49.03 -4.40 -27.95
N ARG A 551 48.95 -5.41 -28.83
CA ARG A 551 49.97 -6.46 -28.99
C ARG A 551 51.17 -6.01 -29.83
N PHE A 552 51.09 -4.81 -30.42
CA PHE A 552 52.17 -4.23 -31.21
C PHE A 552 53.45 -4.06 -30.38
N GLU A 553 54.59 -4.44 -30.95
CA GLU A 553 55.87 -4.43 -30.25
C GLU A 553 56.35 -2.99 -30.00
N PHE A 554 56.85 -2.70 -28.79
CA PHE A 554 57.35 -1.39 -28.42
C PHE A 554 58.88 -1.41 -28.29
N LYS A 555 59.58 -0.91 -29.32
CA LYS A 555 61.05 -0.84 -29.37
C LYS A 555 61.55 0.57 -29.72
N PRO A 556 61.66 1.50 -28.77
CA PRO A 556 62.38 2.75 -28.99
C PRO A 556 63.90 2.52 -28.89
N LYS A 557 64.70 3.17 -29.75
CA LYS A 557 66.18 3.12 -29.69
C LYS A 557 66.67 3.73 -28.36
N ALA A 558 67.74 3.17 -27.80
CA ALA A 558 68.24 3.48 -26.46
C ALA A 558 68.67 4.95 -26.23
N LEU A 559 68.86 5.73 -27.30
CA LEU A 559 69.20 7.16 -27.21
C LEU A 559 68.00 8.05 -26.83
N ASP A 560 66.76 7.58 -27.04
CA ASP A 560 65.53 8.39 -26.88
C ASP A 560 65.02 8.48 -25.43
N LEU A 561 65.39 7.52 -24.56
CA LEU A 561 64.92 7.50 -23.16
C LEU A 561 65.71 8.46 -22.25
N HIS A 562 66.95 8.79 -22.62
CA HIS A 562 67.84 9.61 -21.79
C HIS A 562 67.44 11.10 -21.79
N LEU A 563 66.79 11.59 -22.86
CA LEU A 563 66.32 12.98 -22.96
C LEU A 563 65.03 13.24 -22.16
N VAL A 564 64.28 12.19 -21.78
CA VAL A 564 63.01 12.34 -21.03
C VAL A 564 63.23 12.35 -19.51
N ARG A 565 64.27 11.67 -19.01
CA ARG A 565 64.60 11.65 -17.57
C ARG A 565 65.44 12.84 -17.09
N ALA A 566 66.08 13.58 -18.00
CA ALA A 566 67.03 14.65 -17.65
C ALA A 566 66.43 16.07 -17.66
N LYS A 567 65.12 16.24 -17.48
CA LYS A 567 64.44 17.55 -17.51
C LYS A 567 63.95 18.03 -16.14
N GLU A 568 64.77 17.87 -15.11
CA GLU A 568 64.60 18.62 -13.84
C GLU A 568 65.82 19.43 -13.40
N GLU A 569 67.05 19.15 -13.86
CA GLU A 569 68.22 19.98 -13.50
C GLU A 569 69.28 20.03 -14.61
N LEU A 570 69.07 20.84 -15.65
CA LEU A 570 70.11 21.66 -16.32
C LEU A 570 69.49 22.38 -17.52
N VAL A 571 69.29 23.68 -17.42
CA VAL A 571 69.19 24.56 -18.60
C VAL A 571 70.30 25.59 -18.50
N LYS A 572 71.46 25.24 -19.07
CA LYS A 572 72.45 26.18 -19.64
C LYS A 572 73.50 25.40 -20.46
N GLY A 573 73.44 25.56 -21.78
CA GLY A 573 74.61 25.49 -22.66
C GLY A 573 74.69 24.33 -23.66
N LEU A 574 74.71 24.71 -24.96
CA LEU A 574 75.36 24.05 -26.13
C LEU A 574 74.67 22.80 -26.74
N VAL A 575 74.66 22.51 -28.05
CA VAL A 575 74.69 23.21 -29.37
C VAL A 575 74.53 22.10 -30.46
N THR A 576 74.10 22.48 -31.67
CA THR A 576 74.23 21.85 -33.03
C THR A 576 73.23 20.82 -33.58
N ASN A 577 72.92 21.05 -34.86
CA ASN A 577 72.06 20.31 -35.81
C ASN A 577 72.77 19.10 -36.45
N THR A 578 72.01 18.02 -36.72
CA THR A 578 71.86 17.31 -38.02
C THR A 578 70.56 16.47 -37.96
N VAL A 579 69.79 16.42 -39.05
CA VAL A 579 68.64 15.51 -39.24
C VAL A 579 68.97 14.71 -40.51
N ASP A 580 69.21 13.41 -40.35
CA ASP A 580 69.56 12.49 -41.43
C ASP A 580 68.32 11.75 -41.97
N ASP A 581 68.39 11.34 -43.23
CA ASP A 581 67.37 10.62 -44.02
C ASP A 581 66.95 9.23 -43.45
N GLU A 582 67.49 8.79 -42.31
CA GLU A 582 67.18 7.48 -41.69
C GLU A 582 65.78 7.43 -41.03
N ASP A 583 65.15 8.57 -40.74
CA ASP A 583 63.86 8.66 -40.02
C ASP A 583 62.61 8.36 -40.89
N GLU A 584 62.69 8.42 -42.23
CA GLU A 584 61.56 8.13 -43.12
C GLU A 584 61.40 6.63 -43.46
N ASP A 585 62.51 5.91 -43.58
CA ASP A 585 62.50 4.46 -43.84
C ASP A 585 62.00 3.65 -42.63
N GLU A 586 62.32 4.09 -41.41
CA GLU A 586 61.90 3.43 -40.16
C GLU A 586 60.38 3.54 -39.93
N VAL A 587 59.76 4.65 -40.33
CA VAL A 587 58.31 4.86 -40.26
C VAL A 587 57.59 4.02 -41.31
N ASN A 588 58.12 3.94 -42.53
CA ASN A 588 57.54 3.12 -43.58
C ASN A 588 57.66 1.62 -43.26
N GLU A 589 58.72 1.18 -42.59
CA GLU A 589 58.88 -0.21 -42.11
C GLU A 589 57.92 -0.53 -40.94
N LEU A 590 57.72 0.40 -40.00
CA LEU A 590 56.70 0.30 -38.94
C LEU A 590 55.28 0.25 -39.50
N ILE A 591 55.00 1.04 -40.54
CA ILE A 591 53.71 1.07 -41.23
C ILE A 591 53.48 -0.23 -42.02
N ALA A 592 54.51 -0.78 -42.68
CA ALA A 592 54.42 -2.07 -43.38
C ALA A 592 54.22 -3.25 -42.41
N LYS A 593 54.76 -3.17 -41.18
CA LYS A 593 54.53 -4.16 -40.09
C LYS A 593 53.18 -3.99 -39.37
N THR A 594 52.46 -2.88 -39.59
CA THR A 594 51.08 -2.70 -39.11
C THR A 594 50.02 -3.28 -40.05
N ASP A 595 50.39 -4.03 -41.09
CA ASP A 595 49.38 -4.73 -41.88
C ASP A 595 48.75 -5.87 -41.04
N PHE A 596 47.56 -5.61 -40.51
CA PHE A 596 46.85 -6.43 -39.53
C PHE A 596 46.36 -7.80 -40.05
N GLU A 597 46.91 -8.32 -41.14
CA GLU A 597 46.53 -9.63 -41.69
C GLU A 597 47.21 -10.77 -40.93
N GLY A 598 46.42 -11.61 -40.26
CA GLY A 598 46.87 -12.90 -39.71
C GLY A 598 46.73 -13.10 -38.19
N LEU A 599 46.20 -12.14 -37.43
CA LEU A 599 45.91 -12.31 -35.99
C LEU A 599 44.43 -12.64 -35.77
N THR A 600 44.08 -13.92 -35.73
CA THR A 600 42.78 -14.38 -35.23
C THR A 600 42.76 -14.28 -33.71
N ILE A 601 41.97 -13.35 -33.17
CA ILE A 601 41.76 -13.19 -31.74
C ILE A 601 40.44 -13.89 -31.38
N ASN A 602 40.48 -14.84 -30.45
CA ASN A 602 39.27 -15.51 -29.97
C ASN A 602 38.41 -14.50 -29.20
N HIS A 603 37.21 -14.21 -29.69
CA HIS A 603 36.23 -13.41 -28.96
C HIS A 603 35.84 -14.11 -27.66
N PRO A 604 36.12 -13.54 -26.48
CA PRO A 604 35.64 -14.09 -25.22
C PRO A 604 34.12 -13.85 -25.07
N ILE A 605 33.47 -14.57 -24.15
CA ILE A 605 32.06 -14.35 -23.82
C ILE A 605 31.92 -13.01 -23.08
N LEU A 606 31.67 -11.93 -23.83
CA LEU A 606 31.61 -10.55 -23.32
C LEU A 606 30.40 -10.29 -22.43
N SER A 607 29.28 -10.99 -22.61
CA SER A 607 28.07 -10.81 -21.78
C SER A 607 28.31 -11.11 -20.30
N ARG A 608 29.13 -12.13 -20.01
CA ARG A 608 29.55 -12.49 -18.65
C ARG A 608 30.44 -11.41 -18.04
N LEU A 609 31.38 -10.88 -18.83
CA LEU A 609 32.28 -9.81 -18.40
C LEU A 609 31.51 -8.53 -18.05
N VAL A 610 30.54 -8.13 -18.88
CA VAL A 610 29.67 -6.98 -18.61
C VAL A 610 28.86 -7.21 -17.33
N SER A 611 28.26 -8.39 -17.17
CA SER A 611 27.46 -8.73 -15.98
C SER A 611 28.29 -8.74 -14.70
N GLU A 612 29.49 -9.33 -14.73
CA GLU A 612 30.43 -9.32 -13.59
C GLU A 612 30.88 -7.89 -13.23
N SER A 613 31.11 -7.04 -14.25
CA SER A 613 31.47 -5.64 -14.03
C SER A 613 30.33 -4.82 -13.42
N HIS A 614 29.09 -4.99 -13.88
CA HIS A 614 27.92 -4.30 -13.29
C HIS A 614 27.61 -4.79 -11.86
N LEU A 615 27.83 -6.07 -11.56
CA LEU A 615 27.69 -6.61 -10.19
C LEU A 615 28.73 -6.06 -9.22
N THR A 616 29.95 -5.82 -9.71
CA THR A 616 31.07 -5.33 -8.89
C THR A 616 31.14 -3.82 -8.84
N LYS A 617 30.54 -3.10 -9.81
CA LYS A 617 30.65 -1.64 -10.01
C LYS A 617 32.11 -1.14 -9.89
N ILE A 618 33.07 -1.96 -10.33
CA ILE A 618 34.51 -1.68 -10.25
C ILE A 618 35.14 -1.94 -11.62
N TYR A 619 35.67 -0.88 -12.24
CA TYR A 619 36.47 -0.97 -13.45
C TYR A 619 37.83 -0.27 -13.28
N GLN A 620 38.92 -1.04 -13.43
CA GLN A 620 40.28 -0.52 -13.49
C GLN A 620 40.75 -0.45 -14.95
N LYS A 621 41.30 0.69 -15.36
CA LYS A 621 41.92 0.89 -16.68
C LYS A 621 43.00 -0.15 -16.91
N GLY A 622 42.94 -0.82 -18.05
CA GLY A 622 43.81 -1.93 -18.43
C GLY A 622 43.31 -3.29 -17.96
N SER A 623 42.19 -3.38 -17.23
CA SER A 623 41.56 -4.66 -16.91
C SER A 623 41.01 -5.35 -18.16
N SER A 624 40.46 -4.59 -19.12
CA SER A 624 40.05 -5.12 -20.43
C SER A 624 41.23 -5.65 -21.23
N LEU A 625 42.37 -4.97 -21.19
CA LEU A 625 43.61 -5.45 -21.83
C LEU A 625 44.09 -6.79 -21.24
N ARG A 626 44.03 -6.94 -19.91
CA ARG A 626 44.43 -8.18 -19.23
C ARG A 626 43.45 -9.33 -19.44
N LYS A 627 42.15 -9.05 -19.44
CA LYS A 627 41.09 -10.09 -19.51
C LYS A 627 40.74 -10.50 -20.94
N ILE A 628 40.76 -9.56 -21.88
CA ILE A 628 40.18 -9.74 -23.23
C ILE A 628 41.29 -9.87 -24.29
N CYS A 629 42.41 -9.13 -24.19
CA CYS A 629 43.45 -9.08 -25.22
C CYS A 629 44.70 -9.92 -24.95
N GLY A 630 45.10 -10.15 -23.69
CA GLY A 630 46.31 -10.90 -23.31
C GLY A 630 47.62 -10.16 -23.60
N VAL A 631 48.45 -9.95 -22.56
CA VAL A 631 49.64 -9.07 -22.57
C VAL A 631 50.90 -9.77 -23.09
N LYS A 632 51.59 -9.21 -24.09
CA LYS A 632 52.93 -9.64 -24.50
C LYS A 632 53.99 -8.71 -23.88
N LYS A 633 54.97 -9.26 -23.18
CA LYS A 633 56.07 -8.50 -22.55
C LYS A 633 56.80 -7.66 -23.62
N GLY A 634 56.98 -6.37 -23.38
CA GLY A 634 57.57 -5.42 -24.33
C GLY A 634 56.63 -4.94 -25.46
N SER A 635 55.31 -5.18 -25.38
CA SER A 635 54.35 -4.55 -26.29
C SER A 635 53.93 -3.15 -25.80
N ILE A 636 53.28 -2.35 -26.67
CA ILE A 636 52.64 -1.08 -26.29
C ILE A 636 51.73 -1.30 -25.07
N GLY A 637 51.06 -2.44 -25.05
CA GLY A 637 50.24 -2.88 -23.96
C GLY A 637 50.89 -3.08 -22.59
N ASP A 638 52.07 -3.68 -22.57
CA ASP A 638 52.87 -3.87 -21.36
C ASP A 638 53.30 -2.50 -20.79
N ILE A 639 53.71 -1.60 -21.69
CA ILE A 639 54.10 -0.23 -21.35
C ILE A 639 52.90 0.62 -20.91
N TYR A 640 51.72 0.45 -21.51
CA TYR A 640 50.51 1.12 -21.06
C TYR A 640 50.18 0.73 -19.62
N LEU A 641 50.21 -0.57 -19.31
CA LEU A 641 49.94 -1.10 -17.96
C LEU A 641 50.98 -0.66 -16.93
N SER A 642 52.25 -0.50 -17.31
CA SER A 642 53.30 -0.04 -16.40
C SER A 642 53.22 1.46 -16.08
N ASN A 643 52.47 2.25 -16.86
CA ASN A 643 52.34 3.70 -16.73
C ASN A 643 50.95 4.16 -16.24
N ILE A 644 50.14 3.23 -15.68
CA ILE A 644 48.89 3.55 -15.01
C ILE A 644 49.13 3.68 -13.50
N ALA A 645 48.89 4.86 -12.95
CA ALA A 645 48.91 5.10 -11.50
C ALA A 645 47.55 5.66 -11.05
N GLY A 646 46.89 4.99 -10.11
CA GLY A 646 45.61 5.46 -9.57
C GLY A 646 44.47 5.59 -10.59
N ASN A 647 44.43 4.71 -11.61
CA ASN A 647 43.45 4.74 -12.70
C ASN A 647 43.60 5.93 -13.67
N ILE A 648 44.74 6.61 -13.61
CA ILE A 648 45.17 7.69 -14.51
C ILE A 648 46.37 7.17 -15.30
N PHE A 649 46.31 7.29 -16.62
CA PHE A 649 47.41 6.92 -17.51
C PHE A 649 48.24 8.16 -17.81
N THR A 650 49.56 8.05 -17.64
CA THR A 650 50.51 9.08 -18.07
C THR A 650 51.25 8.58 -19.31
N ASN A 651 51.14 9.30 -20.42
CA ASN A 651 51.82 8.88 -21.65
C ASN A 651 53.35 9.02 -21.49
N PRO A 652 54.13 7.94 -21.68
CA PRO A 652 55.59 7.99 -21.52
C PRO A 652 56.31 8.76 -22.64
N ILE A 653 55.60 9.17 -23.69
CA ILE A 653 56.13 9.90 -24.83
C ILE A 653 55.61 11.34 -24.82
N SER A 654 56.45 12.32 -25.16
CA SER A 654 56.03 13.72 -25.28
C SER A 654 55.73 14.09 -26.74
N LEU A 655 54.78 15.01 -26.95
CA LEU A 655 54.33 15.45 -28.29
C LEU A 655 55.37 16.28 -29.05
N ASP A 656 56.42 16.76 -28.39
CA ASP A 656 57.43 17.69 -28.94
C ASP A 656 58.60 16.96 -29.63
N THR A 657 58.46 15.65 -29.87
CA THR A 657 59.48 14.84 -30.55
C THR A 657 59.40 15.07 -32.07
N ARG A 658 60.52 15.47 -32.70
CA ARG A 658 60.64 15.56 -34.17
C ARG A 658 60.63 14.19 -34.88
N ILE A 659 60.66 13.11 -34.11
CA ILE A 659 60.72 11.72 -34.57
C ILE A 659 59.30 11.21 -34.89
N LYS A 660 59.06 10.87 -36.15
CA LYS A 660 57.74 10.41 -36.64
C LYS A 660 57.28 9.10 -35.98
N ALA A 661 58.17 8.15 -35.70
CA ALA A 661 57.85 6.88 -35.02
C ALA A 661 57.37 7.08 -33.57
N ALA A 662 58.02 7.95 -32.80
CA ALA A 662 57.60 8.31 -31.44
C ALA A 662 56.21 8.97 -31.43
N SER A 663 55.92 9.79 -32.44
CA SER A 663 54.59 10.41 -32.61
C SER A 663 53.48 9.38 -32.84
N LEU A 664 53.75 8.30 -33.59
CA LEU A 664 52.79 7.22 -33.83
C LEU A 664 52.50 6.42 -32.55
N TYR A 665 53.53 6.07 -31.78
CA TYR A 665 53.35 5.41 -30.47
C TYR A 665 52.57 6.29 -29.49
N PHE A 666 52.81 7.61 -29.48
CA PHE A 666 52.02 8.54 -28.67
C PHE A 666 50.52 8.46 -28.99
N ARG A 667 50.16 8.38 -30.28
CA ARG A 667 48.74 8.27 -30.72
C ARG A 667 48.13 6.92 -30.39
N PHE A 668 48.89 5.82 -30.44
CA PHE A 668 48.41 4.51 -29.97
C PHE A 668 48.07 4.53 -28.47
N PHE A 669 48.93 5.14 -27.65
CA PHE A 669 48.65 5.30 -26.22
C PHE A 669 47.43 6.21 -25.94
N GLU A 670 47.26 7.29 -26.71
CA GLU A 670 46.09 8.18 -26.60
C GLU A 670 44.78 7.45 -26.95
N LEU A 671 44.79 6.63 -28.00
CA LEU A 671 43.64 5.82 -28.41
C LEU A 671 43.29 4.77 -27.34
N ILE A 672 44.28 4.03 -26.83
CA ILE A 672 44.07 3.02 -25.77
C ILE A 672 43.45 3.68 -24.51
N ASP A 673 43.98 4.83 -24.07
CA ASP A 673 43.45 5.52 -22.89
C ASP A 673 42.01 6.03 -23.09
N SER A 674 41.67 6.45 -24.32
CA SER A 674 40.32 6.91 -24.63
C SER A 674 39.29 5.76 -24.58
N ILE A 675 39.63 4.57 -25.10
CA ILE A 675 38.78 3.37 -25.05
C ILE A 675 38.60 2.88 -23.60
N GLU A 676 39.69 2.78 -22.85
CA GLU A 676 39.67 2.39 -21.43
C GLU A 676 38.88 3.38 -20.55
N SER A 677 38.85 4.66 -20.91
CA SER A 677 38.02 5.67 -20.24
C SER A 677 36.52 5.48 -20.52
N MET A 678 36.14 5.11 -21.75
CA MET A 678 34.75 4.80 -22.08
C MET A 678 34.26 3.52 -21.40
N PHE A 679 35.08 2.46 -21.43
CA PHE A 679 34.75 1.19 -20.74
C PHE A 679 34.58 1.37 -19.24
N LYS A 680 35.39 2.24 -18.61
CA LYS A 680 35.18 2.61 -17.20
C LYS A 680 33.78 3.15 -16.94
N ILE A 681 33.28 4.06 -17.78
CA ILE A 681 31.96 4.65 -17.59
C ILE A 681 30.86 3.60 -17.83
N LEU A 682 30.96 2.79 -18.89
CA LEU A 682 29.93 1.82 -19.26
C LEU A 682 29.87 0.58 -18.36
N LEU A 683 31.01 0.08 -17.88
CA LEU A 683 31.09 -1.15 -17.10
C LEU A 683 30.95 -0.94 -15.59
N THR A 684 31.02 0.31 -15.11
CA THR A 684 30.87 0.65 -13.68
C THR A 684 29.46 1.08 -13.32
N ASN A 685 28.69 1.62 -14.28
CA ASN A 685 27.36 2.17 -14.06
C ASN A 685 26.30 1.27 -14.69
N GLU A 686 25.16 1.12 -14.00
CA GLU A 686 23.92 0.56 -14.58
C GLU A 686 23.18 1.66 -15.37
N LEU A 687 22.15 1.29 -16.15
CA LEU A 687 21.44 2.25 -17.00
C LEU A 687 20.86 3.41 -16.18
N SER A 688 20.39 3.16 -14.95
CA SER A 688 19.84 4.17 -14.03
C SER A 688 20.89 5.20 -13.60
N GLU A 689 22.15 4.79 -13.42
CA GLU A 689 23.26 5.59 -12.92
C GLU A 689 24.09 6.28 -14.03
N LEU A 690 23.98 5.80 -15.29
CA LEU A 690 24.77 6.30 -16.41
C LEU A 690 24.62 7.82 -16.64
N ASN A 691 25.74 8.54 -16.55
CA ASN A 691 25.84 9.96 -16.90
C ASN A 691 26.20 10.14 -18.38
N MET A 692 25.20 10.48 -19.19
CA MET A 692 25.37 10.66 -20.64
C MET A 692 26.30 11.83 -21.01
N THR A 693 26.39 12.88 -20.19
CA THR A 693 27.29 14.02 -20.44
C THR A 693 28.76 13.61 -20.28
N GLU A 694 29.05 12.82 -19.24
CA GLU A 694 30.38 12.27 -19.01
C GLU A 694 30.78 11.30 -20.13
N PHE A 695 29.87 10.40 -20.52
CA PHE A 695 30.12 9.45 -21.61
C PHE A 695 30.36 10.13 -22.95
N LYS A 696 29.54 11.14 -23.33
CA LYS A 696 29.74 11.92 -24.57
C LYS A 696 31.11 12.60 -24.61
N THR A 697 31.55 13.13 -23.48
CA THR A 697 32.87 13.78 -23.39
C THR A 697 33.99 12.76 -23.59
N ALA A 698 33.87 11.56 -23.02
CA ALA A 698 34.80 10.46 -23.24
C ALA A 698 34.78 9.97 -24.70
N TYR A 699 33.60 9.87 -25.32
CA TYR A 699 33.43 9.48 -26.72
C TYR A 699 34.03 10.51 -27.69
N ASN A 700 33.82 11.81 -27.46
CA ASN A 700 34.44 12.88 -28.26
C ASN A 700 35.98 12.84 -28.17
N ARG A 701 36.53 12.47 -27.01
CA ARG A 701 37.97 12.27 -26.84
C ARG A 701 38.47 11.09 -27.67
N TYR A 702 37.72 9.99 -27.68
CA TYR A 702 37.99 8.82 -28.51
C TYR A 702 37.95 9.16 -30.01
N GLU A 703 36.89 9.84 -30.48
CA GLU A 703 36.75 10.24 -31.87
C GLU A 703 37.91 11.14 -32.34
N LYS A 704 38.35 12.06 -31.46
CA LYS A 704 39.53 12.90 -31.71
C LYS A 704 40.82 12.09 -31.79
N ALA A 705 41.01 11.10 -30.92
CA ALA A 705 42.17 10.21 -30.94
C ALA A 705 42.23 9.39 -32.25
N VAL A 706 41.09 8.84 -32.68
CA VAL A 706 40.96 8.11 -33.94
C VAL A 706 41.27 9.01 -35.16
N LYS A 707 40.70 10.22 -35.21
CA LYS A 707 40.97 11.19 -36.29
C LYS A 707 42.45 11.61 -36.34
N ASN A 708 43.10 11.76 -35.19
CA ASN A 708 44.52 12.11 -35.12
C ASN A 708 45.42 10.95 -35.60
N LEU A 709 45.07 9.72 -35.24
CA LEU A 709 45.76 8.51 -35.70
C LEU A 709 45.60 8.33 -37.23
N ALA A 710 44.38 8.52 -37.75
CA ALA A 710 44.08 8.43 -39.18
C ALA A 710 44.91 9.42 -40.02
N LYS A 711 45.14 10.64 -39.52
CA LYS A 711 45.95 11.67 -40.21
C LYS A 711 47.42 11.28 -40.36
N GLN A 712 47.96 10.47 -39.45
CA GLN A 712 49.35 10.00 -39.48
C GLN A 712 49.54 8.77 -40.36
N LEU A 713 48.54 7.89 -40.44
CA LEU A 713 48.60 6.61 -41.16
C LEU A 713 48.05 6.70 -42.60
N ARG A 714 48.51 7.65 -43.43
CA ARG A 714 47.97 7.94 -44.79
C ARG A 714 47.82 6.75 -45.79
N LEU A 715 48.17 5.52 -45.40
CA LEU A 715 48.03 4.27 -46.16
C LEU A 715 46.98 3.26 -45.60
N ILE A 716 46.39 3.48 -44.41
CA ILE A 716 45.47 2.52 -43.73
C ILE A 716 44.04 3.10 -43.62
N THR A 717 43.48 3.52 -44.75
CA THR A 717 42.23 4.32 -44.76
C THR A 717 40.97 3.48 -44.49
N ASP A 718 40.94 2.19 -44.86
CA ASP A 718 39.72 1.36 -44.76
C ASP A 718 39.54 0.69 -43.38
N LYS A 719 40.63 0.33 -42.68
CA LYS A 719 40.56 -0.34 -41.35
C LYS A 719 40.31 0.63 -40.19
N VAL A 720 40.63 1.92 -40.35
CA VAL A 720 40.38 2.94 -39.31
C VAL A 720 38.92 3.42 -39.29
N GLN A 721 38.15 3.24 -40.38
CA GLN A 721 36.71 3.53 -40.40
C GLN A 721 35.89 2.68 -39.42
N VAL A 722 36.33 1.45 -39.11
CA VAL A 722 35.65 0.56 -38.14
C VAL A 722 35.52 1.24 -36.77
N PHE A 723 36.53 1.98 -36.34
CA PHE A 723 36.53 2.74 -35.08
C PHE A 723 35.54 3.92 -35.07
N LEU A 724 35.17 4.47 -36.24
CA LEU A 724 34.23 5.59 -36.36
C LEU A 724 32.80 5.13 -36.68
N SER A 725 32.60 3.84 -36.99
CA SER A 725 31.30 3.27 -37.40
C SER A 725 30.37 2.87 -36.24
N THR A 726 30.69 3.27 -35.00
CA THR A 726 29.92 2.89 -33.81
C THR A 726 28.92 3.97 -33.39
N CYS A 727 27.62 3.79 -33.69
CA CYS A 727 26.53 4.68 -33.25
C CYS A 727 26.12 4.47 -31.77
N ILE A 728 27.07 4.20 -30.88
CA ILE A 728 26.76 3.80 -29.49
C ILE A 728 26.15 4.96 -28.69
N VAL A 729 26.54 6.20 -28.97
CA VAL A 729 26.04 7.38 -28.25
C VAL A 729 24.55 7.53 -28.47
N GLU A 730 24.10 7.51 -29.73
CA GLU A 730 22.68 7.66 -30.10
C GLU A 730 21.83 6.51 -29.54
N GLN A 731 22.35 5.28 -29.56
CA GLN A 731 21.65 4.12 -29.01
C GLN A 731 21.53 4.18 -27.47
N LEU A 732 22.57 4.63 -26.77
CA LEU A 732 22.54 4.82 -25.32
C LEU A 732 21.63 5.97 -24.90
N GLU A 733 21.58 7.05 -25.68
CA GLU A 733 20.62 8.14 -25.46
C GLU A 733 19.18 7.64 -25.57
N ALA A 734 18.87 6.90 -26.64
CA ALA A 734 17.54 6.32 -26.83
C ALA A 734 17.14 5.38 -25.66
N LEU A 735 18.05 4.53 -25.20
CA LEU A 735 17.84 3.66 -24.02
C LEU A 735 17.62 4.46 -22.73
N LYS A 736 18.43 5.50 -22.49
CA LYS A 736 18.32 6.35 -21.30
C LYS A 736 17.03 7.18 -21.31
N ASP A 737 16.60 7.65 -22.46
CA ASP A 737 15.35 8.39 -22.61
C ASP A 737 14.13 7.48 -22.43
N GLU A 738 14.18 6.25 -22.95
CA GLU A 738 13.17 5.24 -22.70
C GLU A 738 13.09 4.85 -21.21
N TYR A 739 14.24 4.69 -20.54
CA TYR A 739 14.32 4.49 -19.08
C TYR A 739 13.64 5.63 -18.32
N ARG A 740 14.00 6.89 -18.62
CA ARG A 740 13.38 8.08 -18.00
C ARG A 740 11.87 8.10 -18.27
N ARG A 741 11.44 7.78 -19.50
CA ARG A 741 10.02 7.72 -19.88
C ARG A 741 9.26 6.72 -19.02
N ARG A 742 9.76 5.49 -18.85
CA ARG A 742 9.11 4.44 -18.07
C ARG A 742 9.06 4.74 -16.57
N ILE A 743 10.15 5.23 -15.99
CA ILE A 743 10.20 5.67 -14.58
C ILE A 743 9.20 6.80 -14.32
N ASN A 744 9.11 7.77 -15.22
CA ASN A 744 8.15 8.86 -15.09
C ASN A 744 6.70 8.39 -15.28
N GLN A 745 6.44 7.42 -16.16
CA GLN A 745 5.13 6.78 -16.28
C GLN A 745 4.73 6.00 -15.03
N TYR A 746 5.68 5.30 -14.42
CA TYR A 746 5.49 4.60 -13.15
C TYR A 746 5.18 5.59 -12.01
N LYS A 747 5.98 6.65 -11.86
CA LYS A 747 5.73 7.75 -10.92
C LYS A 747 4.35 8.40 -11.12
N LEU A 748 3.92 8.59 -12.37
CA LEU A 748 2.57 9.08 -12.68
C LEU A 748 1.47 8.08 -12.33
N ALA A 749 1.73 6.77 -12.44
CA ALA A 749 0.79 5.72 -12.05
C ALA A 749 0.59 5.65 -10.53
N GLN A 750 1.62 5.99 -9.74
CA GLN A 750 1.55 6.09 -8.28
C GLN A 750 0.73 7.28 -7.75
N LYS A 751 0.21 8.15 -8.63
CA LYS A 751 -0.69 9.23 -8.24
C LYS A 751 -2.14 8.75 -8.18
N PHE A 752 -2.81 8.98 -7.05
CA PHE A 752 -4.20 8.58 -6.85
C PHE A 752 -5.13 9.07 -7.97
N ASN A 753 -5.06 10.35 -8.35
CA ASN A 753 -5.89 10.89 -9.44
C ASN A 753 -5.66 10.23 -10.81
N ASN A 754 -4.42 9.83 -11.11
CA ASN A 754 -4.11 9.20 -12.39
C ASN A 754 -4.54 7.75 -12.40
N TYR A 755 -4.32 7.04 -11.29
CA TYR A 755 -4.83 5.70 -11.07
C TYR A 755 -6.36 5.70 -11.17
N PHE A 756 -7.03 6.64 -10.50
CA PHE A 756 -8.49 6.83 -10.54
C PHE A 756 -9.04 7.07 -11.96
N LYS A 757 -8.31 7.77 -12.82
CA LYS A 757 -8.71 7.97 -14.22
C LYS A 757 -8.55 6.72 -15.08
N LYS A 758 -7.53 5.91 -14.79
CA LYS A 758 -7.24 4.69 -15.56
C LYS A 758 -8.08 3.50 -15.10
N HIS A 759 -8.48 3.48 -13.84
CA HIS A 759 -9.20 2.39 -13.21
C HIS A 759 -10.53 2.90 -12.67
N GLY A 760 -11.60 2.66 -13.44
CA GLY A 760 -12.95 3.00 -13.03
C GLY A 760 -13.47 2.09 -11.90
N GLY A 761 -14.47 2.55 -11.15
CA GLY A 761 -15.09 1.74 -10.09
C GLY A 761 -14.39 1.80 -8.73
N ILE A 762 -13.52 2.80 -8.51
CA ILE A 762 -12.94 3.08 -7.20
C ILE A 762 -14.03 3.57 -6.24
N GLU A 763 -14.16 2.89 -5.10
CA GLU A 763 -15.10 3.27 -4.03
C GLU A 763 -14.44 3.16 -2.65
N HIS A 764 -15.01 3.87 -1.67
CA HIS A 764 -14.63 3.73 -0.27
C HIS A 764 -15.60 2.79 0.46
N LYS A 765 -15.06 1.76 1.11
CA LYS A 765 -15.81 0.76 1.90
C LYS A 765 -15.02 0.25 3.14
N ALA A 766 -13.96 0.95 3.57
CA ALA A 766 -13.11 0.55 4.68
C ALA A 766 -12.56 -0.89 4.57
N GLY A 767 -12.24 -1.33 3.35
CA GLY A 767 -11.83 -2.70 3.06
C GLY A 767 -11.96 -3.06 1.59
N VAL A 768 -11.79 -4.35 1.28
CA VAL A 768 -11.71 -4.86 -0.10
C VAL A 768 -12.47 -6.18 -0.24
N VAL A 769 -13.10 -6.39 -1.40
CA VAL A 769 -13.70 -7.69 -1.76
C VAL A 769 -12.61 -8.75 -1.98
N ARG A 770 -12.96 -10.02 -1.81
CA ARG A 770 -12.07 -11.14 -2.15
C ARG A 770 -11.65 -11.05 -3.63
N GLY A 771 -10.34 -11.11 -3.91
CA GLY A 771 -9.79 -10.92 -5.27
C GLY A 771 -9.86 -9.48 -5.78
N GLY A 772 -10.03 -8.49 -4.89
CA GLY A 772 -9.96 -7.07 -5.22
C GLY A 772 -8.60 -6.43 -4.87
N THR A 773 -8.46 -5.15 -5.20
CA THR A 773 -7.28 -4.34 -4.81
C THR A 773 -7.68 -3.29 -3.78
N PHE A 774 -7.00 -3.29 -2.64
CA PHE A 774 -7.10 -2.29 -1.58
C PHE A 774 -6.10 -1.15 -1.83
N ILE A 775 -6.56 0.08 -1.70
CA ILE A 775 -5.82 1.28 -2.09
C ILE A 775 -5.66 2.17 -0.87
N LEU A 776 -4.43 2.33 -0.40
CA LEU A 776 -4.07 3.33 0.60
C LEU A 776 -3.74 4.64 -0.10
N VAL A 777 -4.36 5.74 0.33
CA VAL A 777 -4.05 7.07 -0.17
C VAL A 777 -3.33 7.85 0.92
N TYR A 778 -2.13 8.36 0.62
CA TYR A 778 -1.30 9.09 1.59
C TYR A 778 -1.01 10.53 1.19
N PHE A 779 -0.82 11.38 2.21
CA PHE A 779 -0.42 12.79 2.07
C PHE A 779 1.09 12.88 1.82
N GLU A 780 1.50 13.78 0.93
CA GLU A 780 2.91 14.05 0.67
C GLU A 780 3.17 15.56 0.67
N ASP A 781 4.14 16.03 1.48
CA ASP A 781 4.45 17.46 1.60
C ASP A 781 5.27 17.95 0.41
N THR A 782 4.75 18.96 -0.30
CA THR A 782 5.36 19.55 -1.49
C THR A 782 6.39 20.65 -1.19
N ARG A 783 6.49 21.12 0.06
CA ARG A 783 7.19 22.38 0.40
C ARG A 783 8.72 22.37 0.28
N ASN A 784 9.37 21.20 0.17
CA ASN A 784 10.84 21.08 0.26
C ASN A 784 11.50 20.30 -0.90
N ARG A 785 10.87 20.14 -2.07
CA ARG A 785 11.44 19.31 -3.16
C ARG A 785 11.46 20.05 -4.51
N LYS A 786 12.61 20.00 -5.20
CA LYS A 786 12.82 20.59 -6.53
C LYS A 786 12.06 19.79 -7.59
N PHE A 787 11.42 20.50 -8.51
CA PHE A 787 10.69 19.92 -9.65
C PHE A 787 11.65 19.14 -10.58
N ASP A 788 11.28 17.91 -10.97
CA ASP A 788 12.05 17.09 -11.93
C ASP A 788 11.67 17.51 -13.36
N VAL A 789 12.58 18.23 -14.04
CA VAL A 789 12.43 18.72 -15.42
C VAL A 789 12.08 17.59 -16.39
N SER A 790 12.50 16.36 -16.11
CA SER A 790 12.20 15.18 -16.92
C SER A 790 10.69 14.85 -16.97
N ALA A 791 9.91 15.31 -15.99
CA ALA A 791 8.46 15.10 -15.93
C ALA A 791 7.69 15.95 -16.96
N LEU A 792 8.30 17.00 -17.51
CA LEU A 792 7.69 17.90 -18.52
C LEU A 792 7.48 17.20 -19.87
N PHE A 793 8.37 16.28 -20.22
CA PHE A 793 8.34 15.54 -21.48
C PHE A 793 7.31 14.40 -21.49
N VAL A 794 6.73 14.06 -20.33
CA VAL A 794 5.79 12.93 -20.18
C VAL A 794 4.35 13.39 -20.00
N ASN A 795 4.12 14.56 -19.38
CA ASN A 795 2.79 15.13 -19.24
C ASN A 795 2.49 16.07 -20.42
N LYS A 796 1.71 15.62 -21.40
CA LYS A 796 1.36 16.41 -22.60
C LYS A 796 0.77 17.80 -22.29
N ASN A 797 0.09 17.99 -21.16
CA ASN A 797 -0.47 19.29 -20.81
C ASN A 797 0.57 20.21 -20.15
N LEU A 798 1.43 19.68 -19.27
CA LEU A 798 2.55 20.45 -18.69
C LEU A 798 3.65 20.74 -19.73
N GLY A 799 3.94 19.76 -20.60
CA GLY A 799 4.81 19.91 -21.75
C GLY A 799 4.26 20.96 -22.71
N LYS A 800 2.97 20.90 -23.07
CA LYS A 800 2.33 21.98 -23.85
C LYS A 800 2.43 23.35 -23.18
N LEU A 801 2.28 23.42 -21.84
CA LEU A 801 2.40 24.67 -21.09
C LEU A 801 3.83 25.23 -21.12
N MET A 802 4.85 24.38 -20.98
CA MET A 802 6.27 24.73 -21.15
C MET A 802 6.57 25.18 -22.58
N LEU A 803 6.22 24.37 -23.57
CA LEU A 803 6.48 24.62 -24.99
C LEU A 803 5.76 25.87 -25.50
N ALA A 804 4.58 26.20 -24.95
CA ALA A 804 3.85 27.42 -25.31
C ALA A 804 4.47 28.70 -24.73
N LYS A 805 5.31 28.59 -23.70
CA LYS A 805 5.82 29.71 -22.89
C LYS A 805 7.31 29.97 -23.05
N HIS A 806 8.07 28.89 -23.20
CA HIS A 806 9.51 28.89 -23.40
C HIS A 806 9.89 27.98 -24.57
N PRO A 807 9.46 28.29 -25.80
CA PRO A 807 9.84 27.53 -26.99
C PRO A 807 11.36 27.53 -27.22
N ASP A 808 12.04 28.56 -26.71
CA ASP A 808 13.50 28.73 -26.63
C ASP A 808 14.19 27.66 -25.78
N LEU A 809 13.54 27.08 -24.76
CA LEU A 809 14.11 25.98 -23.94
C LEU A 809 14.22 24.63 -24.67
N ILE A 810 13.74 24.55 -25.92
CA ILE A 810 13.89 23.38 -26.79
C ILE A 810 15.20 23.47 -27.59
N ASP A 811 15.84 24.65 -27.61
CA ASP A 811 17.09 24.86 -28.32
C ASP A 811 18.26 24.19 -27.60
N ARG A 812 19.22 23.66 -28.38
CA ARG A 812 20.30 22.81 -27.83
C ARG A 812 21.31 23.57 -26.95
N ASP A 813 21.27 24.90 -26.94
CA ASP A 813 22.30 25.79 -26.39
C ASP A 813 21.78 26.77 -25.30
N VAL A 814 20.79 26.38 -24.49
CA VAL A 814 20.29 27.23 -23.39
C VAL A 814 21.09 27.04 -22.10
N SER A 815 21.35 28.13 -21.37
CA SER A 815 22.13 28.10 -20.13
C SER A 815 21.38 27.39 -18.98
N ASP A 816 22.12 26.71 -18.10
CA ASP A 816 21.56 26.02 -16.92
C ASP A 816 20.79 26.97 -15.98
N GLU A 817 21.16 28.25 -15.97
CA GLU A 817 20.55 29.30 -15.16
C GLU A 817 19.16 29.70 -15.68
N GLU A 818 19.00 29.76 -17.00
CA GLU A 818 17.71 30.04 -17.67
C GLU A 818 16.76 28.84 -17.55
N ILE A 819 17.27 27.62 -17.72
CA ILE A 819 16.50 26.38 -17.51
C ILE A 819 16.00 26.31 -16.07
N LYS A 820 16.87 26.63 -15.09
CA LYS A 820 16.52 26.62 -13.67
C LYS A 820 15.49 27.70 -13.33
N ALA A 821 15.64 28.92 -13.85
CA ALA A 821 14.70 30.00 -13.63
C ALA A 821 13.30 29.69 -14.21
N ALA A 822 13.24 29.12 -15.41
CA ALA A 822 11.98 28.68 -16.01
C ALA A 822 11.34 27.51 -15.25
N THR A 823 12.16 26.60 -14.72
CA THR A 823 11.71 25.48 -13.88
C THR A 823 11.12 25.96 -12.56
N ASP A 824 11.76 26.93 -11.89
CA ASP A 824 11.30 27.52 -10.64
C ASP A 824 9.99 28.33 -10.85
N GLU A 825 9.85 29.02 -11.98
CA GLU A 825 8.63 29.72 -12.37
C GLU A 825 7.48 28.75 -12.66
N LEU A 826 7.75 27.64 -13.36
CA LEU A 826 6.74 26.61 -13.58
C LEU A 826 6.33 25.90 -12.28
N GLN A 827 7.29 25.65 -11.40
CA GLN A 827 7.06 25.06 -10.08
C GLN A 827 6.11 25.93 -9.27
N THR A 828 6.27 27.25 -9.33
CA THR A 828 5.36 28.20 -8.66
C THR A 828 3.98 28.19 -9.34
N ALA A 829 3.92 28.16 -10.67
CA ALA A 829 2.66 28.21 -11.42
C ALA A 829 1.74 27.00 -11.19
N VAL A 830 2.29 25.79 -11.04
CA VAL A 830 1.49 24.57 -10.77
C VAL A 830 0.87 24.56 -9.38
N GLU A 831 1.28 25.44 -8.48
CA GLU A 831 0.67 25.59 -7.15
C GLU A 831 -0.63 26.40 -7.19
N PHE A 832 -0.93 27.09 -8.28
CA PHE A 832 -2.16 27.85 -8.48
C PHE A 832 -3.26 27.03 -9.15
N LYS A 833 -4.53 27.33 -8.82
CA LYS A 833 -5.72 26.64 -9.35
C LYS A 833 -5.81 26.66 -10.89
N CYS A 834 -5.32 27.72 -11.51
CA CYS A 834 -5.23 27.91 -12.96
C CYS A 834 -3.80 28.31 -13.35
N PRO A 835 -2.90 27.35 -13.59
CA PRO A 835 -1.50 27.65 -13.92
C PRO A 835 -1.36 28.55 -15.14
N GLU A 836 -2.12 28.29 -16.21
CA GLU A 836 -2.13 29.10 -17.44
C GLU A 836 -2.44 30.58 -17.18
N GLN A 837 -3.48 30.85 -16.38
CA GLN A 837 -3.93 32.21 -16.06
C GLN A 837 -2.94 32.93 -15.13
N PHE A 838 -2.42 32.22 -14.12
CA PHE A 838 -1.39 32.74 -13.23
C PHE A 838 -0.13 33.13 -14.00
N THR A 839 0.31 32.27 -14.91
CA THR A 839 1.53 32.52 -15.68
C THR A 839 1.27 33.62 -16.72
N TYR A 840 0.08 33.72 -17.32
CA TYR A 840 -0.29 34.85 -18.21
C TYR A 840 -0.27 36.17 -17.45
N PHE A 841 -0.86 36.21 -16.26
CA PHE A 841 -0.88 37.39 -15.39
C PHE A 841 0.54 37.80 -14.97
N THR A 842 1.37 36.85 -14.55
CA THR A 842 2.77 37.10 -14.16
C THR A 842 3.59 37.68 -15.31
N ASN A 843 3.43 37.15 -16.53
CA ASN A 843 4.11 37.69 -17.72
C ASN A 843 3.61 39.09 -18.09
N ALA A 844 2.29 39.30 -18.11
CA ALA A 844 1.73 40.61 -18.41
C ALA A 844 2.22 41.68 -17.41
N VAL A 845 2.36 41.31 -16.13
CA VAL A 845 2.94 42.19 -15.11
C VAL A 845 4.44 42.38 -15.32
N LYS A 846 5.19 41.33 -15.67
CA LYS A 846 6.63 41.43 -15.99
C LYS A 846 6.86 42.38 -17.17
N ASP A 847 6.16 42.17 -18.28
CA ASP A 847 6.27 42.99 -19.49
C ASP A 847 5.89 44.46 -19.21
N PHE A 848 4.87 44.69 -18.37
CA PHE A 848 4.49 46.01 -17.91
C PHE A 848 5.59 46.68 -17.05
N LEU A 849 6.19 45.94 -16.13
CA LEU A 849 7.27 46.43 -15.26
C LEU A 849 8.58 46.69 -16.02
N ASP A 850 8.85 45.91 -17.07
CA ASP A 850 10.01 46.10 -17.94
C ASP A 850 9.84 47.32 -18.87
N ALA A 851 8.61 47.62 -19.29
CA ALA A 851 8.28 48.79 -20.10
C ALA A 851 8.31 50.12 -19.32
N ASP A 852 7.91 50.13 -18.04
CA ASP A 852 7.87 51.35 -17.23
C ASP A 852 9.20 51.64 -16.50
N LYS A 853 10.03 52.48 -17.11
CA LYS A 853 11.34 52.92 -16.58
C LYS A 853 11.29 53.72 -15.27
N ASN A 854 10.11 54.16 -14.81
CA ASN A 854 9.98 55.01 -13.62
C ASN A 854 9.92 54.25 -12.30
N ILE A 855 9.70 52.93 -12.33
CA ILE A 855 9.64 52.10 -11.12
C ILE A 855 11.07 51.62 -10.76
N PRO A 856 11.57 51.87 -9.53
CA PRO A 856 12.87 51.37 -9.09
C PRO A 856 13.00 49.84 -9.18
N LEU A 857 14.17 49.34 -9.60
CA LEU A 857 14.45 47.89 -9.76
C LEU A 857 14.04 47.06 -8.54
N ALA A 858 14.41 47.49 -7.33
CA ALA A 858 14.04 46.80 -6.09
C ALA A 858 12.52 46.67 -5.89
N SER A 859 11.74 47.67 -6.33
CA SER A 859 10.28 47.65 -6.25
C SER A 859 9.66 46.75 -7.32
N ARG A 860 10.27 46.64 -8.51
CA ARG A 860 9.86 45.67 -9.55
C ARG A 860 10.08 44.24 -9.06
N ASP A 861 11.26 43.98 -8.51
CA ASP A 861 11.62 42.66 -7.97
C ASP A 861 10.70 42.28 -6.79
N ALA A 862 10.38 43.24 -5.92
CA ALA A 862 9.44 43.02 -4.83
C ALA A 862 8.00 42.74 -5.31
N LEU A 863 7.54 43.42 -6.37
CA LEU A 863 6.20 43.19 -6.93
C LEU A 863 6.10 41.80 -7.60
N LEU A 864 7.12 41.43 -8.38
CA LEU A 864 7.23 40.11 -8.99
C LEU A 864 7.35 39.01 -7.92
N ALA A 865 8.12 39.23 -6.86
CA ALA A 865 8.24 38.31 -5.74
C ALA A 865 6.92 38.15 -4.96
N ALA A 866 6.12 39.23 -4.83
CA ALA A 866 4.81 39.18 -4.19
C ALA A 866 3.78 38.39 -5.01
N ILE A 867 3.78 38.53 -6.34
CA ILE A 867 2.91 37.75 -7.24
C ILE A 867 3.33 36.29 -7.27
N ARG A 868 4.64 36.02 -7.25
CA ARG A 868 5.22 34.67 -7.19
C ARG A 868 5.15 34.02 -5.80
N LYS A 869 4.51 34.67 -4.82
CA LYS A 869 4.34 34.08 -3.50
C LYS A 869 3.31 32.94 -3.57
N PRO A 870 3.67 31.71 -3.17
CA PRO A 870 2.77 30.57 -3.27
C PRO A 870 1.50 30.77 -2.43
N PRO A 871 0.34 30.26 -2.87
CA PRO A 871 -0.91 30.42 -2.14
C PRO A 871 -0.79 29.77 -0.76
N GLN A 872 -1.20 30.49 0.30
CA GLN A 872 -1.28 29.94 1.65
C GLN A 872 -2.31 28.81 1.67
N ARG A 873 -1.86 27.55 1.62
CA ARG A 873 -2.72 26.39 1.84
C ARG A 873 -3.13 26.39 3.31
N THR A 874 -4.43 26.18 3.58
CA THR A 874 -4.92 25.89 4.93
C THR A 874 -4.19 24.63 5.41
N ALA A 875 -3.24 24.80 6.31
CA ALA A 875 -2.36 23.73 6.77
C ALA A 875 -3.19 22.71 7.57
N PHE A 876 -3.49 21.56 6.97
CA PHE A 876 -3.74 20.39 7.79
C PHE A 876 -2.38 19.92 8.34
N PRO A 877 -2.26 19.69 9.65
CA PRO A 877 -0.98 19.40 10.32
C PRO A 877 -0.54 17.94 10.11
N PHE A 878 -0.67 17.41 8.88
CA PHE A 878 -0.24 16.06 8.58
C PHE A 878 1.25 16.03 8.26
N THR A 879 1.93 15.00 8.71
CA THR A 879 3.31 14.73 8.31
C THR A 879 3.29 13.99 6.97
N SER A 880 4.25 14.29 6.09
CA SER A 880 4.38 13.59 4.80
C SER A 880 4.48 12.08 5.04
N GLY A 881 3.74 11.29 4.27
CA GLY A 881 3.58 9.84 4.43
C GLY A 881 2.36 9.43 5.24
N THR A 882 1.60 10.34 5.85
CA THR A 882 0.38 9.98 6.60
C THR A 882 -0.70 9.42 5.66
N VAL A 883 -1.25 8.24 5.96
CA VAL A 883 -2.40 7.68 5.24
C VAL A 883 -3.66 8.46 5.58
N ILE A 884 -4.33 9.01 4.57
CA ILE A 884 -5.47 9.92 4.74
C ILE A 884 -6.82 9.30 4.40
N ALA A 885 -6.84 8.32 3.51
CA ALA A 885 -8.05 7.68 3.02
C ALA A 885 -7.73 6.30 2.47
N ASP A 886 -8.76 5.45 2.41
CA ASP A 886 -8.71 4.16 1.74
C ASP A 886 -9.78 4.02 0.66
N PHE A 887 -9.48 3.22 -0.34
CA PHE A 887 -10.43 2.84 -1.38
C PHE A 887 -10.22 1.38 -1.79
N TYR A 888 -11.14 0.86 -2.58
CA TYR A 888 -10.95 -0.44 -3.23
C TYR A 888 -11.45 -0.43 -4.68
N VAL A 889 -10.94 -1.40 -5.44
CA VAL A 889 -11.53 -1.82 -6.72
C VAL A 889 -11.88 -3.31 -6.67
N PRO A 890 -12.97 -3.74 -7.31
CA PRO A 890 -13.48 -5.10 -7.19
C PRO A 890 -12.70 -6.15 -8.01
N TYR A 891 -11.53 -5.80 -8.53
CA TYR A 891 -10.66 -6.68 -9.30
C TYR A 891 -9.20 -6.44 -8.91
N ILE A 892 -8.36 -7.46 -9.08
CA ILE A 892 -6.91 -7.31 -9.02
C ILE A 892 -6.50 -6.45 -10.22
N CYS A 893 -6.00 -5.26 -9.93
CA CYS A 893 -5.39 -4.43 -10.94
C CYS A 893 -4.01 -5.01 -11.27
N CYS A 894 -3.64 -5.01 -12.55
CA CYS A 894 -2.55 -5.78 -13.15
C CYS A 894 -1.28 -5.92 -12.29
N SER A 895 -0.68 -7.12 -12.35
CA SER A 895 0.71 -7.41 -11.95
C SER A 895 1.64 -6.24 -12.32
N ASP A 896 2.48 -5.82 -11.38
CA ASP A 896 3.51 -4.79 -11.57
C ASP A 896 4.49 -5.12 -12.72
N CYS A 897 4.43 -6.35 -13.24
CA CYS A 897 5.32 -6.91 -14.24
C CYS A 897 4.55 -7.59 -15.39
N THR A 898 5.07 -7.52 -16.62
CA THR A 898 4.61 -8.39 -17.71
C THR A 898 4.96 -9.86 -17.37
N PRO A 899 4.09 -10.83 -17.68
CA PRO A 899 4.42 -12.24 -17.46
C PRO A 899 5.59 -12.62 -18.38
N VAL A 900 6.76 -12.91 -17.79
CA VAL A 900 7.89 -13.47 -18.52
C VAL A 900 7.58 -14.94 -18.80
N SER A 901 7.25 -15.23 -20.06
CA SER A 901 7.13 -16.59 -20.58
C SER A 901 8.52 -17.19 -20.76
N TYR A 902 8.90 -18.15 -19.91
CA TYR A 902 10.04 -19.01 -20.20
C TYR A 902 9.67 -19.99 -21.33
N VAL A 903 10.28 -19.83 -22.50
CA VAL A 903 10.29 -20.88 -23.52
C VAL A 903 11.45 -21.81 -23.17
N LEU A 904 11.15 -22.90 -22.46
CA LEU A 904 12.10 -23.99 -22.29
C LEU A 904 12.28 -24.66 -23.66
N GLN A 905 13.37 -24.37 -24.35
CA GLN A 905 13.81 -25.23 -25.45
C GLN A 905 14.26 -26.57 -24.86
N SER A 906 13.66 -27.66 -25.35
CA SER A 906 14.08 -29.02 -25.00
C SER A 906 15.55 -29.21 -25.41
N SER A 907 16.43 -29.40 -24.43
CA SER A 907 17.84 -29.69 -24.65
C SER A 907 17.99 -31.03 -25.38
N GLU A 908 18.81 -31.05 -26.44
CA GLU A 908 19.40 -32.30 -26.93
C GLU A 908 20.06 -33.05 -25.75
N PRO A 909 20.03 -34.40 -25.74
CA PRO A 909 20.61 -35.18 -24.67
C PRO A 909 22.10 -34.83 -24.51
N ALA A 910 22.49 -34.51 -23.28
CA ALA A 910 23.85 -34.11 -22.95
C ALA A 910 24.86 -35.18 -23.45
N PRO A 911 26.01 -34.75 -24.02
CA PRO A 911 27.03 -35.67 -24.51
C PRO A 911 27.52 -36.57 -23.36
N LEU A 912 27.72 -37.86 -23.64
CA LEU A 912 28.23 -38.85 -22.68
C LEU A 912 29.54 -38.33 -22.05
N ARG A 913 29.55 -38.21 -20.73
CA ARG A 913 30.65 -37.75 -19.88
C ARG A 913 30.84 -38.75 -18.75
N ILE A 914 32.09 -38.89 -18.34
CA ILE A 914 32.48 -39.68 -17.18
C ILE A 914 33.30 -38.78 -16.26
N VAL A 915 32.91 -38.73 -14.99
CA VAL A 915 33.56 -37.91 -13.96
C VAL A 915 34.04 -38.85 -12.86
N ALA A 916 35.33 -38.80 -12.56
CA ALA A 916 35.87 -39.42 -11.37
C ALA A 916 35.67 -38.45 -10.20
N GLY A 917 34.98 -38.89 -9.14
CA GLY A 917 34.78 -38.11 -7.91
C GLY A 917 36.06 -37.97 -7.10
N ASP A 918 36.00 -37.18 -6.03
CA ASP A 918 37.16 -36.94 -5.16
C ASP A 918 37.60 -38.23 -4.40
N PRO A 919 38.92 -38.44 -4.19
CA PRO A 919 39.44 -39.62 -3.51
C PRO A 919 39.11 -39.62 -2.00
N LEU A 920 38.45 -40.68 -1.54
CA LEU A 920 38.07 -40.90 -0.14
C LEU A 920 39.05 -41.85 0.55
N CYS A 921 39.90 -41.32 1.43
CA CYS A 921 40.89 -42.09 2.17
C CYS A 921 40.26 -42.97 3.27
N ASN A 922 40.83 -44.16 3.50
CA ASN A 922 40.48 -45.01 4.63
C ASN A 922 41.05 -44.46 5.96
N GLU A 923 40.51 -44.91 7.09
CA GLU A 923 40.87 -44.42 8.44
C GLU A 923 42.36 -44.58 8.80
N SER A 924 43.07 -45.47 8.10
CA SER A 924 44.51 -45.73 8.28
C SER A 924 45.41 -44.96 7.32
N GLY A 925 44.86 -44.20 6.37
CA GLY A 925 45.60 -43.40 5.39
C GLY A 925 46.38 -44.23 4.34
N THR A 926 46.09 -45.53 4.21
CA THR A 926 46.83 -46.44 3.33
C THR A 926 46.20 -46.63 1.96
N GLU A 927 44.89 -46.38 1.82
CA GLU A 927 44.12 -46.60 0.58
C GLU A 927 43.08 -45.49 0.38
N TYR A 928 42.71 -45.20 -0.87
CA TYR A 928 41.66 -44.26 -1.22
C TYR A 928 40.68 -44.85 -2.24
N LYS A 929 39.40 -44.51 -2.09
CA LYS A 929 38.30 -44.93 -2.95
C LYS A 929 37.85 -43.76 -3.83
N VAL A 930 37.68 -44.01 -5.13
CA VAL A 930 37.19 -43.02 -6.10
C VAL A 930 35.89 -43.54 -6.72
N ASN A 931 34.81 -42.78 -6.57
CA ASN A 931 33.52 -43.09 -7.22
C ASN A 931 33.53 -42.61 -8.67
N ILE A 932 32.85 -43.33 -9.56
CA ILE A 932 32.74 -43.01 -10.99
C ILE A 932 31.29 -42.65 -11.29
N GLU A 933 31.05 -41.40 -11.70
CA GLU A 933 29.76 -40.93 -12.13
C GLU A 933 29.72 -40.81 -13.66
N VAL A 934 28.65 -41.32 -14.28
CA VAL A 934 28.41 -41.23 -15.72
C VAL A 934 27.25 -40.26 -15.92
N ASP A 935 27.47 -39.22 -16.70
CA ASP A 935 26.49 -38.17 -17.01
C ASP A 935 26.28 -38.10 -18.53
N GLY A 936 25.03 -38.01 -18.99
CA GLY A 936 24.68 -38.06 -20.43
C GLY A 936 24.74 -39.45 -21.08
N GLY A 937 24.37 -39.52 -22.37
CA GLY A 937 24.31 -40.77 -23.17
C GLY A 937 23.13 -41.72 -22.85
N THR A 938 23.06 -42.87 -23.52
CA THR A 938 21.92 -43.81 -23.43
C THR A 938 22.27 -45.09 -22.64
N PRO A 939 21.61 -45.38 -21.49
CA PRO A 939 21.88 -46.58 -20.70
C PRO A 939 21.37 -47.85 -21.41
N PRO A 940 21.97 -49.04 -21.18
CA PRO A 940 22.97 -49.38 -20.16
C PRO A 940 24.42 -49.00 -20.53
N TYR A 941 25.21 -48.65 -19.51
CA TYR A 941 26.62 -48.26 -19.64
C TYR A 941 27.57 -49.40 -19.28
N VAL A 942 28.67 -49.54 -20.02
CA VAL A 942 29.77 -50.47 -19.75
C VAL A 942 31.00 -49.66 -19.34
N ILE A 943 31.44 -49.80 -18.09
CA ILE A 943 32.62 -49.11 -17.56
C ILE A 943 33.80 -50.08 -17.52
N THR A 944 34.93 -49.68 -18.12
CA THR A 944 36.17 -50.45 -18.16
C THR A 944 37.33 -49.65 -17.57
N ALA A 945 38.11 -50.28 -16.68
CA ALA A 945 39.35 -49.74 -16.14
C ALA A 945 40.51 -50.67 -16.51
N SER A 946 41.55 -50.15 -17.16
CA SER A 946 42.74 -50.93 -17.61
C SER A 946 42.42 -52.25 -18.34
N GLY A 947 41.34 -52.28 -19.13
CA GLY A 947 40.94 -53.44 -19.94
C GLY A 947 40.03 -54.47 -19.25
N ALA A 948 39.69 -54.27 -17.97
CA ALA A 948 38.71 -55.10 -17.25
C ALA A 948 37.41 -54.33 -16.99
N GLN A 949 36.26 -55.01 -17.10
CA GLN A 949 34.95 -54.44 -16.82
C GLN A 949 34.73 -54.35 -15.30
N LEU A 950 34.31 -53.18 -14.82
CA LEU A 950 34.01 -52.96 -13.40
C LEU A 950 32.62 -53.51 -13.07
N THR A 951 32.49 -54.23 -11.96
CA THR A 951 31.20 -54.67 -11.41
C THR A 951 30.51 -53.60 -10.57
N ASP A 952 31.29 -52.66 -10.03
CA ASP A 952 30.83 -51.59 -9.13
C ASP A 952 31.25 -50.21 -9.66
N GLN A 953 30.49 -49.15 -9.36
CA GLN A 953 30.76 -47.77 -9.81
C GLN A 953 31.86 -47.06 -8.99
N PHE A 954 32.88 -47.79 -8.55
CA PHE A 954 34.01 -47.21 -7.82
C PHE A 954 35.29 -48.04 -7.99
N VAL A 955 36.45 -47.40 -7.80
CA VAL A 955 37.76 -48.04 -7.81
C VAL A 955 38.49 -47.75 -6.50
N VAL A 956 39.12 -48.78 -5.91
CA VAL A 956 39.95 -48.65 -4.71
C VAL A 956 41.42 -48.73 -5.11
N LEU A 957 42.22 -47.74 -4.71
CA LEU A 957 43.64 -47.63 -5.03
C LEU A 957 44.46 -47.43 -3.75
N LYS A 958 45.70 -47.90 -3.74
CA LYS A 958 46.63 -47.66 -2.63
C LYS A 958 47.09 -46.20 -2.65
N SER A 959 47.29 -45.60 -1.48
CA SER A 959 47.85 -44.26 -1.34
C SER A 959 49.18 -44.16 -2.10
N GLY A 960 49.29 -43.21 -3.04
CA GLY A 960 50.45 -43.04 -3.92
C GLY A 960 50.47 -43.92 -5.19
N SER A 961 49.37 -44.59 -5.55
CA SER A 961 49.26 -45.34 -6.82
C SER A 961 49.35 -44.40 -8.04
N PRO A 962 49.93 -44.83 -9.18
CA PRO A 962 50.00 -44.02 -10.39
C PRO A 962 48.61 -43.77 -11.02
N ASP A 963 48.53 -42.78 -11.91
CA ASP A 963 47.30 -42.41 -12.60
C ASP A 963 46.64 -43.60 -13.32
N LEU A 964 45.33 -43.79 -13.13
CA LEU A 964 44.55 -44.90 -13.71
C LEU A 964 43.54 -44.37 -14.74
N LYS A 965 43.53 -44.96 -15.94
CA LYS A 965 42.58 -44.61 -17.00
C LYS A 965 41.31 -45.46 -16.92
N VAL A 966 40.16 -44.79 -16.97
CA VAL A 966 38.82 -45.39 -16.97
C VAL A 966 38.05 -44.92 -18.19
N SER A 967 37.35 -45.83 -18.87
CA SER A 967 36.50 -45.52 -20.02
C SER A 967 35.09 -46.06 -19.81
N VAL A 968 34.09 -45.35 -20.33
CA VAL A 968 32.68 -45.77 -20.37
C VAL A 968 32.20 -45.84 -21.81
N LYS A 969 31.36 -46.83 -22.11
CA LYS A 969 30.66 -46.99 -23.38
C LYS A 969 29.15 -47.10 -23.16
N ASP A 970 28.36 -46.33 -23.88
CA ASP A 970 26.89 -46.36 -23.81
C ASP A 970 26.27 -47.38 -24.79
N SER A 971 24.95 -47.57 -24.75
CA SER A 971 24.24 -48.55 -25.58
C SER A 971 24.19 -48.19 -27.07
N GLU A 972 24.50 -46.94 -27.43
CA GLU A 972 24.59 -46.43 -28.81
C GLU A 972 26.03 -46.48 -29.35
N GLY A 973 26.99 -46.92 -28.53
CA GLY A 973 28.38 -47.11 -28.91
C GLY A 973 29.27 -45.87 -28.75
N LYS A 974 28.78 -44.79 -28.13
CA LYS A 974 29.60 -43.62 -27.79
C LYS A 974 30.48 -43.93 -26.57
N THR A 975 31.68 -43.36 -26.55
CA THR A 975 32.67 -43.61 -25.50
C THR A 975 33.18 -42.31 -24.87
N ALA A 976 33.35 -42.31 -23.55
CA ALA A 976 33.99 -41.23 -22.80
C ALA A 976 35.10 -41.79 -21.89
N GLU A 977 36.14 -41.00 -21.64
CA GLU A 977 37.32 -41.41 -20.84
C GLU A 977 37.61 -40.40 -19.73
N ALA A 978 38.00 -40.90 -18.55
CA ALA A 978 38.52 -40.11 -17.44
C ALA A 978 39.81 -40.74 -16.90
N VAL A 979 40.68 -39.91 -16.32
CA VAL A 979 41.91 -40.34 -15.66
C VAL A 979 41.80 -40.04 -14.17
N ILE A 980 41.84 -41.08 -13.35
CA ILE A 980 41.94 -40.98 -11.89
C ILE A 980 43.40 -40.66 -11.56
N LYS A 981 43.66 -39.48 -11.00
CA LYS A 981 45.02 -39.06 -10.63
C LYS A 981 45.49 -39.70 -9.31
N SER A 982 46.81 -39.87 -9.18
CA SER A 982 47.45 -40.32 -7.94
C SER A 982 47.09 -39.43 -6.73
N HIS A 983 46.75 -40.04 -5.59
CA HIS A 983 46.42 -39.35 -4.34
C HIS A 983 47.13 -39.97 -3.12
N THR A 984 47.55 -39.12 -2.16
CA THR A 984 48.24 -39.53 -0.92
C THR A 984 47.47 -39.03 0.31
N CYS A 985 47.16 -39.90 1.27
CA CYS A 985 46.27 -39.64 2.41
C CYS A 985 47.02 -39.16 3.67
N GLN A 986 46.43 -38.29 4.50
CA GLN A 986 47.01 -37.78 5.77
C GLN A 986 46.06 -37.96 6.98
N VAL A 987 46.62 -38.00 8.20
CA VAL A 987 45.97 -38.31 9.50
C VAL A 987 45.02 -37.18 10.00
N PRO A 988 43.84 -37.49 10.60
CA PRO A 988 42.83 -36.49 10.96
C PRO A 988 43.14 -35.58 12.17
N CYS A 989 42.55 -34.37 12.15
CA CYS A 989 42.71 -33.26 13.10
C CYS A 989 41.73 -33.34 14.29
N ASN A 990 42.24 -33.17 15.54
CA ASN A 990 41.47 -33.28 16.79
C ASN A 990 41.02 -31.93 17.41
N LEU A 991 41.10 -30.80 16.68
CA LEU A 991 40.63 -29.49 17.16
C LEU A 991 39.16 -29.23 16.74
N PRO A 992 38.39 -28.43 17.50
CA PRO A 992 37.03 -28.04 17.12
C PRO A 992 36.93 -27.50 15.69
N CYS A 993 35.83 -27.82 15.01
CA CYS A 993 35.56 -27.46 13.61
C CYS A 993 36.66 -27.91 12.61
N GLY A 994 37.37 -29.02 12.89
CA GLY A 994 38.49 -29.45 12.05
C GLY A 994 39.68 -28.49 12.08
N GLY A 995 39.80 -27.71 13.16
CA GLY A 995 40.82 -26.68 13.33
C GLY A 995 40.49 -25.35 12.64
N ASN A 996 39.35 -25.20 11.95
CA ASN A 996 39.01 -23.97 11.25
C ASN A 996 38.58 -22.85 12.21
N SER A 997 39.24 -21.71 12.12
CA SER A 997 38.94 -20.49 12.85
C SER A 997 38.96 -19.27 11.93
N THR A 998 38.25 -18.23 12.34
CA THR A 998 38.24 -16.94 11.65
C THR A 998 38.73 -15.86 12.62
N ALA A 999 39.78 -15.14 12.20
CA ALA A 999 40.30 -13.99 12.93
C ALA A 999 39.92 -12.68 12.23
N CYS A 1000 39.14 -11.83 12.89
CA CYS A 1000 38.67 -10.55 12.36
C CYS A 1000 39.10 -9.37 13.22
N HIS A 1001 39.19 -8.19 12.62
CA HIS A 1001 39.39 -6.93 13.32
C HIS A 1001 38.04 -6.37 13.79
N TYR A 1002 38.08 -5.82 15.00
CA TYR A 1002 37.02 -5.14 15.70
C TYR A 1002 37.56 -3.80 16.21
N ILE A 1003 36.70 -2.78 16.23
CA ILE A 1003 37.09 -1.46 16.75
C ILE A 1003 37.19 -1.48 18.27
N LEU A 1004 38.05 -0.63 18.82
CA LEU A 1004 37.91 -0.23 20.22
C LEU A 1004 36.84 0.85 20.35
N TRP A 1005 36.08 0.82 21.44
CA TRP A 1005 35.03 1.81 21.72
C TRP A 1005 35.57 3.22 22.03
N ILE A 1006 36.88 3.37 22.08
CA ILE A 1006 37.57 4.62 22.35
C ILE A 1006 38.85 4.66 21.52
N SER A 1007 39.18 5.81 20.95
CA SER A 1007 40.48 6.01 20.30
C SER A 1007 41.53 6.44 21.33
N LYS A 1008 42.80 6.42 20.91
CA LYS A 1008 43.90 6.98 21.67
C LYS A 1008 43.67 8.47 21.94
N PRO A 1009 43.55 8.91 23.20
CA PRO A 1009 43.10 10.26 23.48
C PRO A 1009 44.22 11.29 23.30
N VAL A 1010 43.85 12.47 22.80
CA VAL A 1010 44.73 13.64 22.67
C VAL A 1010 44.97 14.36 23.99
N SER A 1011 44.08 14.17 24.98
CA SER A 1011 44.12 14.74 26.32
C SER A 1011 43.90 13.66 27.38
N LYS A 1012 44.13 13.99 28.65
CA LYS A 1012 43.93 13.07 29.77
C LYS A 1012 42.45 12.66 29.89
N LEU A 1013 42.17 11.36 29.84
CA LEU A 1013 40.84 10.80 30.10
C LEU A 1013 40.81 10.07 31.44
N VAL A 1014 39.86 10.42 32.30
CA VAL A 1014 39.58 9.67 33.53
C VAL A 1014 38.44 8.70 33.23
N MET A 1015 38.68 7.40 33.40
CA MET A 1015 37.73 6.35 33.08
C MET A 1015 37.31 5.56 34.32
N GLU A 1016 36.03 5.24 34.39
CA GLU A 1016 35.44 4.40 35.43
C GLU A 1016 34.67 3.23 34.79
N PRO A 1017 35.15 1.98 34.95
CA PRO A 1017 34.42 0.80 34.47
C PRO A 1017 33.26 0.45 35.41
N ARG A 1018 32.04 0.41 34.86
CA ARG A 1018 30.82 0.10 35.61
C ARG A 1018 30.49 -1.39 35.59
N ASN A 1019 30.58 -2.02 34.42
CA ASN A 1019 30.29 -3.42 34.22
C ASN A 1019 31.17 -4.01 33.12
N ALA A 1020 31.53 -5.29 33.20
CA ALA A 1020 32.21 -5.99 32.10
C ALA A 1020 32.03 -7.51 32.21
N THR A 1021 31.47 -8.13 31.17
CA THR A 1021 31.15 -9.58 31.15
C THR A 1021 31.53 -10.19 29.81
N LEU A 1022 32.09 -11.40 29.83
CA LEU A 1022 32.38 -12.22 28.66
C LEU A 1022 31.53 -13.49 28.70
N LYS A 1023 30.91 -13.86 27.59
CA LYS A 1023 30.12 -15.07 27.42
C LYS A 1023 30.66 -15.83 26.21
N LEU A 1024 31.01 -17.10 26.40
CA LEU A 1024 31.50 -17.99 25.34
C LEU A 1024 30.47 -19.10 25.10
N ILE A 1025 30.29 -19.52 23.85
CA ILE A 1025 29.35 -20.58 23.45
C ILE A 1025 30.09 -21.60 22.59
N ASP A 1026 30.06 -22.87 23.00
CA ASP A 1026 30.73 -23.96 22.27
C ASP A 1026 29.84 -24.57 21.16
N GLU A 1027 30.38 -25.53 20.42
CA GLU A 1027 29.72 -26.19 19.29
C GLU A 1027 28.45 -26.97 19.67
N ASN A 1028 28.27 -27.26 20.96
CA ASN A 1028 27.10 -27.92 21.52
C ASN A 1028 26.10 -26.93 22.13
N LEU A 1029 26.27 -25.63 21.85
CA LEU A 1029 25.46 -24.52 22.37
C LEU A 1029 25.56 -24.35 23.89
N LYS A 1030 26.62 -24.87 24.53
CA LYS A 1030 26.83 -24.68 25.98
C LYS A 1030 27.46 -23.31 26.24
N GLU A 1031 26.82 -22.55 27.13
CA GLU A 1031 27.25 -21.20 27.49
C GLU A 1031 28.18 -21.21 28.71
N VAL A 1032 29.27 -20.45 28.62
CA VAL A 1032 30.26 -20.25 29.70
C VAL A 1032 30.37 -18.74 29.99
N PRO A 1033 29.70 -18.22 31.03
CA PRO A 1033 29.83 -16.83 31.45
C PRO A 1033 31.09 -16.62 32.30
N ILE A 1034 31.78 -15.51 32.07
CA ILE A 1034 33.03 -15.10 32.72
C ILE A 1034 32.91 -13.62 33.11
N ASP A 1035 33.00 -13.32 34.41
CA ASP A 1035 33.05 -11.93 34.89
C ASP A 1035 34.46 -11.35 34.72
N ILE A 1036 34.58 -10.30 33.89
CA ILE A 1036 35.86 -9.66 33.57
C ILE A 1036 35.97 -8.25 34.19
N LEU A 1037 34.96 -7.80 34.93
CA LEU A 1037 34.98 -6.51 35.63
C LEU A 1037 36.14 -6.37 36.63
N PRO A 1038 36.50 -7.40 37.42
CA PRO A 1038 37.64 -7.30 38.34
C PRO A 1038 38.97 -7.04 37.61
N ILE A 1039 39.20 -7.73 36.48
CA ILE A 1039 40.40 -7.53 35.65
C ILE A 1039 40.40 -6.12 35.07
N PHE A 1040 39.25 -5.66 34.57
CA PHE A 1040 39.17 -4.34 33.94
C PHE A 1040 39.44 -3.22 34.95
N LYS A 1041 38.89 -3.34 36.17
CA LYS A 1041 39.18 -2.43 37.30
C LYS A 1041 40.65 -2.46 37.71
N ASP A 1042 41.24 -3.64 37.85
CA ASP A 1042 42.64 -3.82 38.26
C ASP A 1042 43.62 -3.17 37.26
N VAL A 1043 43.42 -3.40 35.96
CA VAL A 1043 44.29 -2.85 34.91
C VAL A 1043 44.20 -1.32 34.83
N LEU A 1044 43.01 -0.74 35.00
CA LEU A 1044 42.84 0.71 35.04
C LEU A 1044 43.36 1.33 36.34
N ALA A 1045 43.14 0.68 37.48
CA ALA A 1045 43.63 1.15 38.78
C ALA A 1045 45.17 1.20 38.84
N ALA A 1046 45.85 0.23 38.22
CA ALA A 1046 47.31 0.25 38.05
C ALA A 1046 47.83 1.48 37.29
N ASN A 1047 46.95 2.17 36.55
CA ASN A 1047 47.21 3.39 35.80
C ASN A 1047 46.46 4.61 36.38
N GLN A 1048 46.11 4.57 37.67
CA GLN A 1048 45.38 5.63 38.38
C GLN A 1048 44.02 5.99 37.75
N ASN A 1049 43.37 5.05 37.05
CA ASN A 1049 42.13 5.25 36.30
C ASN A 1049 42.22 6.30 35.18
N VAL A 1050 43.44 6.55 34.69
CA VAL A 1050 43.71 7.58 33.69
C VAL A 1050 44.26 6.94 32.42
N LEU A 1051 43.62 7.25 31.28
CA LEU A 1051 44.18 7.02 29.97
C LEU A 1051 44.83 8.29 29.42
N THR A 1052 46.04 8.15 28.91
CA THR A 1052 46.82 9.16 28.21
C THR A 1052 47.30 8.59 26.87
N SER A 1053 47.79 9.46 25.98
CA SER A 1053 48.43 9.01 24.74
C SER A 1053 49.68 8.15 24.95
N THR A 1054 50.28 8.11 26.15
CA THR A 1054 51.48 7.31 26.42
C THR A 1054 51.19 5.93 27.00
N ASN A 1055 50.10 5.77 27.78
CA ASN A 1055 49.78 4.49 28.42
C ASN A 1055 48.68 3.69 27.70
N PHE A 1056 47.95 4.30 26.74
CA PHE A 1056 46.81 3.70 26.04
C PHE A 1056 47.07 2.27 25.54
N ASP A 1057 48.13 2.11 24.74
CA ASP A 1057 48.43 0.83 24.08
C ASP A 1057 48.82 -0.26 25.10
N ALA A 1058 49.57 0.12 26.13
CA ALA A 1058 49.98 -0.77 27.23
C ALA A 1058 48.77 -1.24 28.06
N VAL A 1059 47.82 -0.34 28.33
CA VAL A 1059 46.61 -0.64 29.10
C VAL A 1059 45.75 -1.67 28.38
N PHE A 1060 45.41 -1.44 27.10
CA PHE A 1060 44.56 -2.37 26.36
C PHE A 1060 45.24 -3.70 26.07
N LYS A 1061 46.55 -3.70 25.80
CA LYS A 1061 47.34 -4.94 25.69
C LYS A 1061 47.25 -5.76 26.98
N ALA A 1062 47.50 -5.13 28.14
CA ALA A 1062 47.44 -5.82 29.43
C ALA A 1062 46.02 -6.32 29.77
N LEU A 1063 44.98 -5.58 29.40
CA LEU A 1063 43.59 -5.98 29.59
C LEU A 1063 43.27 -7.29 28.85
N PHE A 1064 43.54 -7.35 27.53
CA PHE A 1064 43.23 -8.54 26.74
C PHE A 1064 44.16 -9.72 27.04
N ASP A 1065 45.43 -9.48 27.37
CA ASP A 1065 46.34 -10.53 27.84
C ASP A 1065 45.80 -11.21 29.12
N LYS A 1066 45.29 -10.43 30.08
CA LYS A 1066 44.66 -10.97 31.30
C LYS A 1066 43.32 -11.66 31.02
N ILE A 1067 42.50 -11.13 30.11
CA ILE A 1067 41.23 -11.77 29.70
C ILE A 1067 41.49 -13.14 29.07
N ASN A 1068 42.47 -13.28 28.18
CA ASN A 1068 42.80 -14.58 27.57
C ASN A 1068 43.20 -15.63 28.63
N GLY A 1069 43.81 -15.21 29.74
CA GLY A 1069 44.16 -16.11 30.84
C GLY A 1069 42.95 -16.72 31.57
N LEU A 1070 41.75 -16.18 31.39
CA LEU A 1070 40.51 -16.72 31.96
C LEU A 1070 39.74 -17.65 31.00
N ILE A 1071 40.14 -17.73 29.73
CA ILE A 1071 39.39 -18.47 28.71
C ILE A 1071 39.70 -19.97 28.81
N PRO A 1072 38.69 -20.86 28.84
CA PRO A 1072 38.92 -22.30 28.87
C PRO A 1072 39.62 -22.82 27.61
N GLY A 1073 40.52 -23.80 27.78
CA GLY A 1073 41.35 -24.33 26.68
C GLY A 1073 40.58 -24.90 25.48
N GLN A 1074 39.33 -25.33 25.65
CA GLN A 1074 38.48 -25.79 24.54
C GLN A 1074 38.16 -24.70 23.51
N PHE A 1075 38.18 -23.42 23.90
CA PHE A 1075 37.97 -22.27 23.01
C PHE A 1075 39.28 -21.76 22.39
N ILE A 1076 40.43 -22.27 22.85
CA ILE A 1076 41.78 -21.84 22.44
C ILE A 1076 42.55 -23.00 21.82
N GLY A 1077 42.69 -23.00 20.49
CA GLY A 1077 43.55 -23.96 19.78
C GLY A 1077 45.03 -23.58 19.84
N ASN A 1078 45.90 -24.53 20.18
CA ASN A 1078 47.37 -24.41 20.11
C ASN A 1078 47.97 -23.19 20.84
N ASN A 1079 47.42 -22.80 22.00
CA ASN A 1079 47.87 -21.65 22.81
C ASN A 1079 47.88 -20.29 22.06
N GLN A 1080 47.10 -20.13 20.98
CA GLN A 1080 46.94 -18.83 20.33
C GLN A 1080 45.87 -18.00 21.04
N PRO A 1081 46.13 -16.72 21.37
CA PRO A 1081 45.16 -15.89 22.09
C PRO A 1081 43.89 -15.66 21.26
N MET A 1082 42.72 -15.75 21.90
CA MET A 1082 41.43 -15.46 21.25
C MET A 1082 41.25 -13.95 21.03
N PHE A 1083 41.67 -13.12 21.98
CA PHE A 1083 41.62 -11.66 21.90
C PHE A 1083 43.03 -11.08 21.79
N ALA A 1084 43.39 -10.45 20.69
CA ALA A 1084 44.71 -9.83 20.53
C ALA A 1084 44.58 -8.34 20.23
N TYR A 1085 45.36 -7.51 20.93
CA TYR A 1085 45.39 -6.07 20.66
C TYR A 1085 46.52 -5.70 19.71
N ASP A 1086 46.18 -5.06 18.59
CA ASP A 1086 47.15 -4.52 17.65
C ASP A 1086 47.46 -3.05 17.98
N ALA A 1087 48.66 -2.81 18.52
CA ALA A 1087 49.12 -1.47 18.89
C ALA A 1087 49.40 -0.56 17.66
N GLN A 1088 49.66 -1.12 16.47
CA GLN A 1088 49.92 -0.31 15.27
C GLN A 1088 48.63 0.28 14.72
N THR A 1089 47.57 -0.54 14.64
CA THR A 1089 46.27 -0.11 14.13
C THR A 1089 45.31 0.32 15.23
N GLN A 1090 45.63 0.09 16.51
CA GLN A 1090 44.77 0.27 17.68
C GLN A 1090 43.41 -0.43 17.54
N LEU A 1091 43.42 -1.65 17.02
CA LEU A 1091 42.25 -2.49 16.82
C LEU A 1091 42.32 -3.74 17.70
N LEU A 1092 41.16 -4.33 17.98
CA LEU A 1092 41.05 -5.62 18.64
C LEU A 1092 40.89 -6.70 17.57
N ILE A 1093 41.72 -7.73 17.61
CA ILE A 1093 41.60 -8.93 16.77
C ILE A 1093 40.92 -10.00 17.60
N ILE A 1094 39.85 -10.58 17.07
CA ILE A 1094 39.15 -11.70 17.71
C ILE A 1094 39.26 -12.91 16.80
N ASP A 1095 40.00 -13.93 17.25
CA ASP A 1095 40.22 -15.21 16.58
C ASP A 1095 39.44 -16.32 17.28
N LYS A 1096 38.31 -16.72 16.68
CA LYS A 1096 37.42 -17.75 17.22
C LYS A 1096 37.29 -18.92 16.24
N PHE A 1097 37.08 -20.11 16.77
CA PHE A 1097 36.68 -21.26 15.96
C PHE A 1097 35.34 -20.99 15.24
N ASP A 1098 35.19 -21.49 14.02
CA ASP A 1098 34.02 -21.17 13.17
C ASP A 1098 32.71 -21.68 13.77
N CYS A 1099 32.75 -22.76 14.54
CA CYS A 1099 31.62 -23.39 15.23
C CYS A 1099 31.40 -22.90 16.67
N HIS A 1100 32.19 -21.94 17.17
CA HIS A 1100 32.00 -21.30 18.48
C HIS A 1100 31.40 -19.89 18.33
N ASP A 1101 30.78 -19.37 19.39
CA ASP A 1101 30.25 -18.00 19.44
C ASP A 1101 30.67 -17.27 20.73
N PHE A 1102 30.56 -15.94 20.74
CA PHE A 1102 30.91 -15.13 21.90
C PHE A 1102 30.09 -13.83 22.00
N SER A 1103 29.98 -13.30 23.22
CA SER A 1103 29.49 -11.95 23.49
C SER A 1103 30.31 -11.33 24.62
N MET A 1104 30.90 -10.16 24.40
CA MET A 1104 31.69 -9.45 25.39
C MET A 1104 31.16 -8.02 25.56
N THR A 1105 30.76 -7.68 26.77
CA THR A 1105 30.11 -6.41 27.10
C THR A 1105 30.98 -5.59 28.03
N PHE A 1106 31.12 -4.29 27.75
CA PHE A 1106 31.74 -3.31 28.64
C PHE A 1106 30.78 -2.13 28.86
N GLU A 1107 30.63 -1.70 30.10
CA GLU A 1107 29.95 -0.47 30.48
C GLU A 1107 30.96 0.46 31.13
N VAL A 1108 31.17 1.64 30.56
CA VAL A 1108 32.21 2.59 30.99
C VAL A 1108 31.67 4.01 31.07
N SER A 1109 32.14 4.75 32.07
CA SER A 1109 31.92 6.18 32.24
C SER A 1109 33.23 6.96 32.13
N PHE A 1110 33.23 8.07 31.41
CA PHE A 1110 34.39 8.98 31.36
C PHE A 1110 33.98 10.40 30.97
N MET A 1111 34.83 11.37 31.27
CA MET A 1111 34.63 12.78 30.89
C MET A 1111 35.40 13.09 29.61
N LEU A 1112 34.72 13.65 28.60
CA LEU A 1112 35.33 14.12 27.35
C LEU A 1112 34.75 15.48 26.99
N ASN A 1113 35.60 16.51 26.85
CA ASN A 1113 35.22 17.90 26.60
C ASN A 1113 34.16 18.44 27.59
N ASP A 1114 34.38 18.23 28.88
CA ASP A 1114 33.47 18.60 29.99
C ASP A 1114 32.07 17.96 29.95
N GLN A 1115 31.87 16.93 29.11
CA GLN A 1115 30.66 16.12 29.08
C GLN A 1115 30.91 14.71 29.61
N LEU A 1116 30.00 14.24 30.46
CA LEU A 1116 30.00 12.87 30.96
C LEU A 1116 29.50 11.94 29.85
N MET A 1117 30.29 10.93 29.51
CA MET A 1117 29.97 9.90 28.53
C MET A 1117 29.71 8.59 29.27
N ASN A 1118 28.56 7.96 29.03
CA ASN A 1118 28.24 6.61 29.52
C ASN A 1118 28.02 5.69 28.33
N LEU A 1119 28.99 4.83 28.05
CA LEU A 1119 28.95 3.91 26.91
C LEU A 1119 28.65 2.49 27.37
N LEU A 1120 27.68 1.87 26.70
CA LEU A 1120 27.47 0.42 26.70
C LEU A 1120 28.02 -0.13 25.37
N VAL A 1121 29.03 -0.99 25.46
CA VAL A 1121 29.76 -1.54 24.32
C VAL A 1121 29.57 -3.04 24.31
N MET A 1122 29.12 -3.59 23.19
CA MET A 1122 28.88 -5.02 23.01
C MET A 1122 29.67 -5.53 21.79
N TYR A 1123 30.56 -6.48 22.01
CA TYR A 1123 31.30 -7.20 20.99
C TYR A 1123 30.62 -8.55 20.74
N GLU A 1124 30.18 -8.79 19.51
CA GLU A 1124 29.50 -10.01 19.10
C GLU A 1124 30.02 -10.47 17.72
N LYS A 1125 29.58 -11.64 17.24
CA LYS A 1125 29.93 -12.11 15.88
C LYS A 1125 29.53 -11.14 14.76
N THR A 1126 28.48 -10.35 14.99
CA THR A 1126 27.94 -9.38 14.02
C THR A 1126 28.71 -8.05 14.01
N GLY A 1127 29.57 -7.79 15.01
CA GLY A 1127 30.38 -6.59 15.09
C GLY A 1127 30.46 -5.97 16.49
N VAL A 1128 30.81 -4.69 16.54
CA VAL A 1128 30.80 -3.88 17.76
C VAL A 1128 29.59 -2.97 17.75
N THR A 1129 28.74 -3.09 18.76
CA THR A 1129 27.68 -2.13 19.04
C THR A 1129 28.12 -1.18 20.14
N ILE A 1130 28.06 0.12 19.90
CA ILE A 1130 28.33 1.18 20.89
C ILE A 1130 27.04 1.96 21.12
N VAL A 1131 26.56 2.00 22.35
CA VAL A 1131 25.38 2.75 22.76
C VAL A 1131 25.80 3.86 23.72
N ASP A 1132 25.60 5.11 23.32
CA ASP A 1132 25.66 6.25 24.24
C ASP A 1132 24.33 6.33 24.99
N THR A 1133 24.34 5.85 26.24
CA THR A 1133 23.13 5.74 27.06
C THR A 1133 22.54 7.09 27.46
N GLN A 1134 23.33 8.18 27.43
CA GLN A 1134 22.83 9.52 27.74
C GLN A 1134 22.19 10.19 26.53
N ARG A 1135 22.77 10.01 25.33
CA ARG A 1135 22.25 10.62 24.09
C ARG A 1135 21.29 9.71 23.31
N GLN A 1136 21.07 8.48 23.77
CA GLN A 1136 20.28 7.44 23.08
C GLN A 1136 20.72 7.17 21.63
N THR A 1137 22.01 7.31 21.34
CA THR A 1137 22.57 7.01 20.02
C THR A 1137 23.20 5.61 20.01
N LYS A 1138 22.98 4.88 18.92
CA LYS A 1138 23.49 3.52 18.71
C LYS A 1138 24.30 3.47 17.42
N PHE A 1139 25.52 2.95 17.51
CA PHE A 1139 26.41 2.71 16.38
C PHE A 1139 26.68 1.21 16.29
N LEU A 1140 26.65 0.66 15.08
CA LEU A 1140 27.04 -0.72 14.79
C LEU A 1140 28.15 -0.69 13.75
N VAL A 1141 29.27 -1.34 14.06
CA VAL A 1141 30.40 -1.50 13.13
C VAL A 1141 30.65 -2.99 12.93
N PRO A 1142 30.49 -3.54 11.72
CA PRO A 1142 30.69 -4.96 11.46
C PRO A 1142 32.17 -5.35 11.63
N PRO A 1143 32.50 -6.64 11.83
CA PRO A 1143 33.88 -7.10 11.80
C PRO A 1143 34.47 -6.93 10.39
N PHE A 1144 35.76 -6.66 10.32
CA PHE A 1144 36.45 -6.42 9.05
C PHE A 1144 37.86 -6.99 9.04
N GLY A 1145 38.48 -7.07 7.86
CA GLY A 1145 39.83 -7.60 7.67
C GLY A 1145 39.97 -9.04 8.15
N CYS A 1146 38.95 -9.87 7.90
CA CYS A 1146 38.92 -11.25 8.39
C CYS A 1146 39.88 -12.17 7.61
N ILE A 1147 40.60 -13.02 8.34
CA ILE A 1147 41.45 -14.08 7.79
C ILE A 1147 40.93 -15.45 8.26
N ALA A 1148 40.87 -16.42 7.35
CA ALA A 1148 40.55 -17.79 7.69
C ALA A 1148 41.85 -18.52 8.07
N VAL A 1149 41.85 -19.24 9.18
CA VAL A 1149 43.02 -19.93 9.72
C VAL A 1149 42.62 -21.37 10.01
N ASN A 1150 43.34 -22.34 9.44
CA ASN A 1150 43.24 -23.70 9.92
C ASN A 1150 44.34 -23.93 10.98
N LYS A 1151 43.93 -24.00 12.25
CA LYS A 1151 44.82 -24.18 13.41
C LYS A 1151 45.48 -25.56 13.46
N CYS A 1152 44.99 -26.56 12.73
CA CYS A 1152 45.62 -27.88 12.63
C CYS A 1152 46.76 -27.94 11.62
N THR A 1153 46.62 -27.25 10.48
CA THR A 1153 47.64 -27.25 9.40
C THR A 1153 48.51 -25.99 9.40
N GLY A 1154 48.11 -24.93 10.11
CA GLY A 1154 48.77 -23.63 10.14
C GLY A 1154 48.51 -22.77 8.90
N VAL A 1155 47.65 -23.22 7.97
CA VAL A 1155 47.34 -22.50 6.73
C VAL A 1155 46.47 -21.29 7.04
N LYS A 1156 46.92 -20.12 6.58
CA LYS A 1156 46.17 -18.85 6.64
C LYS A 1156 45.74 -18.43 5.25
N VAL A 1157 44.47 -18.14 5.07
CA VAL A 1157 43.90 -17.64 3.83
C VAL A 1157 43.37 -16.24 4.10
N GLU A 1158 44.06 -15.22 3.56
CA GLU A 1158 43.57 -13.85 3.59
C GLU A 1158 42.37 -13.72 2.65
N LYS A 1159 41.22 -13.26 3.16
CA LYS A 1159 40.05 -12.97 2.31
C LYS A 1159 40.25 -11.71 1.45
N CYS A 1160 41.21 -10.86 1.82
CA CYS A 1160 41.47 -9.58 1.18
C CYS A 1160 42.72 -9.61 0.31
N ASN A 1161 42.54 -9.90 -0.99
CA ASN A 1161 43.64 -9.94 -1.96
C ASN A 1161 44.25 -8.55 -2.26
N ASN A 1162 43.50 -7.46 -2.02
CA ASN A 1162 43.94 -6.07 -2.20
C ASN A 1162 43.68 -5.27 -0.93
N LYS A 1163 44.72 -4.64 -0.34
CA LYS A 1163 44.59 -3.76 0.83
C LYS A 1163 44.20 -2.35 0.38
N PRO A 1164 42.97 -1.87 0.64
CA PRO A 1164 42.55 -0.54 0.21
C PRO A 1164 43.29 0.55 0.98
N VAL A 1165 43.40 1.75 0.39
CA VAL A 1165 44.14 2.89 0.98
C VAL A 1165 43.30 4.17 0.83
N ILE A 1166 43.18 4.94 1.92
CA ILE A 1166 42.55 6.27 1.90
C ILE A 1166 43.59 7.27 1.40
N LYS A 1167 43.37 7.84 0.20
CA LYS A 1167 44.32 8.73 -0.49
C LYS A 1167 44.18 10.20 -0.13
N GLU A 1168 42.97 10.66 0.15
CA GLU A 1168 42.71 12.04 0.59
C GLU A 1168 41.67 12.06 1.70
N LEU A 1169 41.78 13.05 2.58
CA LEU A 1169 40.84 13.35 3.65
C LEU A 1169 40.64 14.88 3.68
N ILE A 1170 39.41 15.33 3.43
CA ILE A 1170 39.06 16.74 3.18
C ILE A 1170 37.99 17.18 4.18
N GLY A 1171 38.16 18.36 4.80
CA GLY A 1171 37.14 19.00 5.63
C GLY A 1171 36.69 20.34 5.03
N ASN A 1172 35.41 20.48 4.70
CA ASN A 1172 34.84 21.69 4.09
C ASN A 1172 33.83 22.35 5.03
N GLN A 1173 33.87 23.67 5.18
CA GLN A 1173 32.88 24.39 5.97
C GLN A 1173 31.52 24.38 5.28
N VAL A 1174 30.45 24.05 6.01
CA VAL A 1174 29.09 23.91 5.45
C VAL A 1174 28.33 25.24 5.44
N GLU A 1175 28.54 26.09 6.45
CA GLU A 1175 27.85 27.37 6.61
C GLU A 1175 28.81 28.52 6.92
N PHE A 1176 28.57 29.68 6.31
CA PHE A 1176 29.30 30.91 6.59
C PHE A 1176 29.11 31.32 8.06
N ASN A 1177 30.21 31.58 8.78
CA ASN A 1177 30.25 31.95 10.21
C ASN A 1177 29.76 30.90 11.24
N LYS A 1178 29.64 29.61 10.88
CA LYS A 1178 29.48 28.53 11.87
C LYS A 1178 30.66 27.54 11.84
N PRO A 1179 31.12 27.01 12.99
CA PRO A 1179 32.23 26.06 13.05
C PRO A 1179 31.78 24.63 12.72
N VAL A 1180 30.93 24.46 11.69
CA VAL A 1180 30.41 23.16 11.24
C VAL A 1180 31.10 22.79 9.94
N PHE A 1181 31.77 21.65 9.96
CA PHE A 1181 32.58 21.14 8.85
C PHE A 1181 32.10 19.77 8.42
N GLU A 1182 31.99 19.57 7.11
CA GLU A 1182 31.72 18.28 6.49
C GLU A 1182 33.04 17.62 6.11
N PHE A 1183 33.28 16.41 6.61
CA PHE A 1183 34.46 15.63 6.27
C PHE A 1183 34.15 14.61 5.16
N SER A 1184 35.11 14.32 4.31
CA SER A 1184 34.99 13.31 3.25
C SER A 1184 36.36 12.70 2.94
N ILE A 1185 36.38 11.47 2.42
CA ILE A 1185 37.60 10.80 1.98
C ILE A 1185 37.54 10.47 0.48
N GLN A 1186 38.70 10.17 -0.11
CA GLN A 1186 38.80 9.58 -1.44
C GLN A 1186 39.80 8.40 -1.43
N PRO A 1187 39.48 7.24 -2.03
CA PRO A 1187 38.16 6.86 -2.57
C PRO A 1187 37.12 6.67 -1.45
N ASP A 1188 35.84 6.68 -1.82
CA ASP A 1188 34.74 6.35 -0.93
C ASP A 1188 34.69 4.84 -0.62
N PHE A 1189 34.19 4.50 0.57
CA PHE A 1189 34.03 3.14 1.10
C PHE A 1189 32.54 2.79 1.32
N ASN A 1190 32.22 1.52 1.59
CA ASN A 1190 30.83 1.10 1.82
C ASN A 1190 30.36 1.39 3.25
N THR A 1191 31.24 1.22 4.23
CA THR A 1191 30.98 1.54 5.63
C THR A 1191 32.11 2.40 6.17
N TYR A 1192 31.75 3.40 6.96
CA TYR A 1192 32.69 4.35 7.54
C TYR A 1192 32.61 4.29 9.05
N LEU A 1193 33.75 4.46 9.70
CA LEU A 1193 33.80 4.88 11.08
C LEU A 1193 34.72 6.09 11.18
N TRP A 1194 34.14 7.20 11.60
CA TRP A 1194 34.82 8.45 11.85
C TRP A 1194 34.98 8.67 13.34
N PHE A 1195 36.17 9.11 13.73
CA PHE A 1195 36.50 9.55 15.08
C PHE A 1195 37.03 10.98 15.07
N PHE A 1196 36.35 11.88 15.76
CA PHE A 1196 36.68 13.30 15.88
C PHE A 1196 37.15 13.63 17.30
N HIS A 1197 38.46 13.78 17.48
CA HIS A 1197 39.06 14.02 18.81
C HIS A 1197 38.60 15.32 19.47
N SER A 1198 38.17 16.32 18.69
CA SER A 1198 37.78 17.65 19.17
C SER A 1198 36.48 18.15 18.56
N GLY A 1199 35.60 17.24 18.12
CA GLY A 1199 34.36 17.56 17.42
C GLY A 1199 33.12 16.86 17.98
N LEU A 1200 31.95 17.44 17.74
CA LEU A 1200 30.65 16.89 18.11
C LEU A 1200 29.82 16.63 16.82
N PRO A 1201 29.32 15.40 16.58
CA PRO A 1201 29.51 14.19 17.39
C PRO A 1201 30.94 13.62 17.28
N ILE A 1202 31.37 12.87 18.30
CA ILE A 1202 32.70 12.24 18.37
C ILE A 1202 32.81 11.05 17.41
N TYR A 1203 31.72 10.30 17.25
CA TYR A 1203 31.59 9.16 16.33
C TYR A 1203 30.62 9.51 15.22
N SER A 1204 30.92 9.04 14.01
CA SER A 1204 29.93 9.00 12.94
C SER A 1204 30.18 7.83 12.00
N THR A 1205 29.11 7.26 11.47
CA THR A 1205 29.14 6.25 10.42
C THR A 1205 28.67 6.79 9.06
N GLY A 1206 28.36 8.09 8.99
CA GLY A 1206 27.96 8.74 7.75
C GLY A 1206 29.10 8.83 6.74
N ALA A 1207 28.79 8.78 5.45
CA ALA A 1207 29.80 8.92 4.39
C ALA A 1207 30.46 10.30 4.39
N LYS A 1208 29.69 11.36 4.71
CA LYS A 1208 30.16 12.73 4.85
C LYS A 1208 29.66 13.36 6.15
N PRO A 1209 30.30 13.09 7.30
CA PRO A 1209 29.79 13.56 8.57
C PRO A 1209 29.97 15.07 8.73
N GLN A 1210 28.92 15.74 9.19
CA GLN A 1210 28.97 17.14 9.62
C GLN A 1210 29.30 17.19 11.11
N VAL A 1211 30.37 17.89 11.44
CA VAL A 1211 30.93 17.94 12.80
C VAL A 1211 31.12 19.38 13.21
N GLN A 1212 30.61 19.72 14.38
CA GLN A 1212 30.89 20.99 15.03
C GLN A 1212 32.25 20.90 15.71
N LEU A 1213 33.21 21.71 15.29
CA LEU A 1213 34.53 21.79 15.90
C LEU A 1213 34.53 22.82 17.04
N LEU A 1214 35.30 22.52 18.10
CA LEU A 1214 35.50 23.46 19.20
C LEU A 1214 36.40 24.65 18.77
N PRO A 1215 36.25 25.85 19.38
CA PRO A 1215 36.76 27.12 18.84
C PRO A 1215 38.29 27.27 18.69
N SER A 1216 39.09 26.31 19.14
CA SER A 1216 40.56 26.47 19.27
C SER A 1216 41.39 25.69 18.25
N ASN A 1217 40.79 24.96 17.31
CA ASN A 1217 41.53 24.01 16.45
C ASN A 1217 41.42 24.36 14.96
N ASP A 1218 42.43 25.06 14.44
CA ASP A 1218 42.54 25.37 13.01
C ASP A 1218 42.72 24.12 12.12
N ASN A 1219 43.23 23.00 12.68
CA ASN A 1219 43.37 21.71 12.01
C ASN A 1219 43.06 20.53 12.97
N PRO A 1220 41.84 19.95 12.95
CA PRO A 1220 41.46 18.87 13.86
C PRO A 1220 42.13 17.54 13.50
N LEU A 1221 42.46 16.72 14.52
CA LEU A 1221 42.91 15.34 14.35
C LEU A 1221 41.71 14.42 14.09
N VAL A 1222 41.64 13.85 12.89
CA VAL A 1222 40.53 12.99 12.46
C VAL A 1222 41.08 11.61 12.14
N ARG A 1223 40.42 10.58 12.66
CA ARG A 1223 40.68 9.19 12.30
C ARG A 1223 39.48 8.62 11.59
N VAL A 1224 39.74 7.91 10.49
CA VAL A 1224 38.71 7.30 9.65
C VAL A 1224 39.11 5.88 9.29
N ILE A 1225 38.15 4.98 9.41
CA ILE A 1225 38.24 3.59 8.96
C ILE A 1225 37.19 3.41 7.86
N GLY A 1226 37.67 3.13 6.66
CA GLY A 1226 36.83 2.79 5.52
C GLY A 1226 36.80 1.27 5.34
N ILE A 1227 35.61 0.68 5.25
CA ILE A 1227 35.40 -0.75 5.05
C ILE A 1227 34.68 -0.96 3.71
N THR A 1228 35.26 -1.82 2.88
CA THR A 1228 34.73 -2.24 1.57
C THR A 1228 33.66 -3.32 1.70
N LYS A 1229 32.90 -3.57 0.64
CA LYS A 1229 31.84 -4.59 0.60
C LYS A 1229 32.37 -6.00 0.90
N GLU A 1230 33.60 -6.31 0.49
CA GLU A 1230 34.25 -7.60 0.76
C GLU A 1230 34.81 -7.71 2.20
N GLY A 1231 34.62 -6.69 3.03
CA GLY A 1231 35.13 -6.64 4.40
C GLY A 1231 36.60 -6.22 4.50
N CYS A 1232 37.25 -5.79 3.42
CA CYS A 1232 38.60 -5.23 3.45
C CYS A 1232 38.58 -3.78 3.95
N PHE A 1233 39.60 -3.37 4.70
CA PHE A 1233 39.59 -2.06 5.36
C PHE A 1233 40.83 -1.23 5.06
N ALA A 1234 40.65 0.09 5.13
CA ALA A 1234 41.71 1.08 5.10
C ALA A 1234 41.55 2.00 6.32
N LEU A 1235 42.67 2.34 6.95
CA LEU A 1235 42.71 3.23 8.11
C LEU A 1235 43.59 4.44 7.79
N ARG A 1236 43.12 5.63 8.15
CA ARG A 1236 43.93 6.86 8.09
C ARG A 1236 43.62 7.75 9.28
N GLU A 1237 44.67 8.28 9.90
CA GLU A 1237 44.59 9.23 11.00
C GLU A 1237 45.55 10.38 10.73
N GLU A 1238 45.03 11.59 10.60
CA GLU A 1238 45.85 12.79 10.32
C GLU A 1238 45.17 14.08 10.78
N ARG A 1239 45.96 15.17 10.87
CA ARG A 1239 45.42 16.51 11.10
C ARG A 1239 44.95 17.10 9.78
N VAL A 1240 43.65 17.36 9.69
CA VAL A 1240 42.99 17.77 8.44
C VAL A 1240 42.99 19.28 8.30
N LYS A 1241 43.41 19.80 7.14
CA LYS A 1241 43.25 21.22 6.81
C LYS A 1241 41.81 21.53 6.43
N LEU A 1242 41.25 22.58 7.04
CA LEU A 1242 39.87 22.98 6.81
C LEU A 1242 39.75 23.99 5.67
N ASN A 1243 38.91 23.69 4.69
CA ASN A 1243 38.54 24.61 3.61
C ASN A 1243 37.41 25.51 4.10
N VAL A 1244 37.75 26.76 4.44
CA VAL A 1244 36.82 27.77 4.96
C VAL A 1244 36.23 28.56 3.79
N ILE A 1245 34.91 28.80 3.81
CA ILE A 1245 34.24 29.63 2.78
C ILE A 1245 34.56 31.10 3.07
N VAL A 1246 35.51 31.69 2.34
CA VAL A 1246 35.85 33.11 2.45
C VAL A 1246 34.97 33.92 1.50
N GLY A 1247 34.19 34.86 2.05
CA GLY A 1247 33.43 35.83 1.25
C GLY A 1247 34.37 36.76 0.49
N ASN A 1248 34.20 36.85 -0.83
CA ASN A 1248 34.95 37.75 -1.70
C ASN A 1248 34.62 39.23 -1.39
N VAL A 1249 35.32 39.83 -0.42
CA VAL A 1249 35.42 41.29 -0.32
C VAL A 1249 36.57 41.73 -1.23
N LYS A 1250 36.24 42.14 -2.47
CA LYS A 1250 37.16 42.93 -3.30
C LYS A 1250 37.48 44.24 -2.56
N LYS A 1251 38.59 44.27 -1.82
CA LYS A 1251 39.22 45.54 -1.40
C LYS A 1251 39.69 46.26 -2.66
N LYS A 1252 38.96 47.30 -3.05
CA LYS A 1252 39.45 48.35 -3.94
C LYS A 1252 40.62 49.02 -3.22
N ASP A 1253 41.81 48.79 -3.73
CA ASP A 1253 43.01 49.53 -3.40
C ASP A 1253 42.87 50.96 -3.96
N THR A 1254 42.58 51.93 -3.09
CA THR A 1254 42.55 53.36 -3.43
C THR A 1254 43.50 54.12 -2.54
N THR A 1255 44.80 53.97 -2.77
CA THR A 1255 45.79 54.98 -2.35
C THR A 1255 46.94 55.07 -3.35
N LYS A 1256 46.78 55.90 -4.39
CA LYS A 1256 47.88 56.67 -4.99
C LYS A 1256 47.32 57.83 -5.83
N PRO A 1257 47.81 59.06 -5.64
CA PRO A 1257 47.27 60.26 -6.27
C PRO A 1257 47.75 60.44 -7.72
N PRO A 1258 46.97 61.10 -8.59
CA PRO A 1258 47.35 61.32 -9.98
C PRO A 1258 48.36 62.46 -10.08
N LYS A 1259 49.57 62.15 -10.57
CA LYS A 1259 50.45 63.14 -11.22
C LYS A 1259 50.19 63.07 -12.72
N GLY A 1260 49.84 64.23 -13.27
CA GLY A 1260 49.29 64.35 -14.61
C GLY A 1260 50.30 64.49 -15.75
N LYS A 1261 49.65 64.64 -16.91
CA LYS A 1261 50.02 65.34 -18.15
C LYS A 1261 50.89 64.64 -19.20
N ASN A 1262 50.19 64.49 -20.35
CA ASN A 1262 50.63 64.65 -21.74
C ASN A 1262 51.50 63.50 -22.28
N LYS A 1263 51.09 62.73 -23.29
CA LYS A 1263 50.50 63.09 -24.58
C LYS A 1263 49.64 61.96 -25.14
#